data_AF-A0AAT9HGH9-F1
#
_entry.id   AF-A0AAT9HGH9-F1
#
_cell.length_a   1.000
_cell.length_b   1.000
_cell.length_c   1.000
_cell.angle_alpha   90.00
_cell.angle_beta   90.00
_cell.angle_gamma   90.00
#
_symmetry.space_group_name_H-M   'P 1'
#
loop_
_entity.id
_entity.type
_entity.pdbx_description
1 polymer ?
#
loop_
_entity_poly.entity_id
_entity_poly.type
_entity_poly.pdbx_seq_one_letter_code
_entity_poly.pdbx_strand_id
1 'polypeptide(L)'
;MGIHRPYEWQGGRRTHHSFTYLDQVLDACLGLGIRPFLELGFMPGALASGKQTVFWWKGNVTPPADEKEWTDLVRATLAHLIDRYGADEVRTWPVEVWNEPDLPDFWLGADEPAYHRLYEATAHAVKEVDAELRVGGPALSPGADGWMGRFAEFAERRDVPVDFVSRHAYSSGPAQHVPFGVHQTLAPASDLLDQFAEPRRTLQGTRLAGLPVHITEFNSSYRPDNPVHDTAFHAAYLAPVVTAGGDHADSYSYWTFSDVFEESGIPTALFHGGFGLLTHRRLRKPTYHLYAFMARMGDRQLARGEDHLVSRHADGRVTVLAWAPVDPTGRHPARTGTPCACPCRSAPHRAVRRSSAAPPSTRSAATPTPPGGTWAAPARPHADSSTSSTTPPNPPAPTSGCRSRTAARISNSPWPATRSPSSNSPRPRRDPALVGRTAAARPGDTVSTVRAAAFGTGPLSRAAALIHTLVIVEALLLLTAAPGLAGLLLLTPDPANLPLAALCLLPLGPAVSAALYALHHRSRDLTELHPARAFLRGWRLNAVPVLKLWAPLLTWLTVIAFTLTHFSATGLPGWWAALLALTGTGSLLWGAHALILTTLFTFRTRDTARLAAYFLLRHPRATLGALSLLILTAACTALLTEAMPALLAAPLLLSLLHSGRPVIAETQEEFTA
;
A
#
# COMPACT_ATOMS: atom_id res chain seq x y z
N MET A 1 -11.89 2.95 -8.92
CA MET A 1 -11.56 2.85 -10.37
C MET A 1 -12.85 2.83 -11.19
N GLY A 2 -12.91 3.45 -12.36
CA GLY A 2 -14.17 3.63 -13.10
C GLY A 2 -14.64 2.41 -13.92
N ILE A 3 -15.37 1.49 -13.27
CA ILE A 3 -16.12 0.41 -13.94
C ILE A 3 -17.27 1.01 -14.75
N HIS A 4 -18.15 1.75 -14.08
CA HIS A 4 -19.31 2.42 -14.67
C HIS A 4 -18.89 3.60 -15.55
N ARG A 5 -19.24 3.56 -16.85
CA ARG A 5 -18.93 4.61 -17.84
C ARG A 5 -20.16 4.89 -18.72
N PRO A 6 -20.97 5.92 -18.41
CA PRO A 6 -22.05 6.35 -19.28
C PRO A 6 -21.49 7.07 -20.51
N TYR A 7 -22.18 6.94 -21.63
CA TYR A 7 -21.87 7.56 -22.92
C TYR A 7 -23.15 7.86 -23.70
N GLU A 8 -23.08 8.79 -24.65
CA GLU A 8 -24.21 9.12 -25.52
C GLU A 8 -24.04 8.45 -26.89
N TRP A 9 -25.11 7.86 -27.41
CA TRP A 9 -25.14 7.29 -28.75
C TRP A 9 -26.52 7.42 -29.39
N GLN A 10 -26.58 8.01 -30.58
CA GLN A 10 -27.81 8.22 -31.36
C GLN A 10 -28.94 8.92 -30.55
N GLY A 11 -28.56 9.85 -29.66
CA GLY A 11 -29.50 10.61 -28.82
C GLY A 11 -29.96 9.92 -27.53
N GLY A 12 -29.47 8.71 -27.24
CA GLY A 12 -29.73 8.02 -25.95
C GLY A 12 -28.47 7.92 -25.07
N ARG A 13 -28.64 8.13 -23.76
CA ARG A 13 -27.67 7.68 -22.74
C ARG A 13 -27.60 6.16 -22.76
N ARG A 14 -26.38 5.62 -22.73
CA ARG A 14 -26.06 4.20 -22.59
C ARG A 14 -24.90 4.06 -21.61
N THR A 15 -24.67 2.86 -21.10
CA THR A 15 -23.61 2.62 -20.12
C THR A 15 -22.76 1.42 -20.49
N HIS A 16 -21.45 1.60 -20.37
CA HIS A 16 -20.42 0.61 -20.64
C HIS A 16 -19.71 0.24 -19.33
N HIS A 17 -19.54 -1.05 -19.06
CA HIS A 17 -18.85 -1.55 -17.86
C HIS A 17 -17.41 -1.98 -18.19
N SER A 18 -16.44 -1.47 -17.44
CA SER A 18 -15.01 -1.53 -17.74
C SER A 18 -14.22 -2.29 -16.66
N PHE A 19 -14.29 -3.62 -16.69
CA PHE A 19 -13.71 -4.50 -15.66
C PHE A 19 -12.18 -4.68 -15.70
N THR A 20 -11.48 -4.13 -16.70
CA THR A 20 -10.03 -4.33 -16.96
C THR A 20 -9.09 -4.24 -15.75
N TYR A 21 -9.37 -3.35 -14.78
CA TYR A 21 -8.56 -3.23 -13.55
C TYR A 21 -9.12 -4.04 -12.37
N LEU A 22 -10.42 -4.37 -12.36
CA LEU A 22 -11.00 -5.30 -11.39
C LEU A 22 -10.39 -6.68 -11.59
N ASP A 23 -10.36 -7.15 -12.84
CA ASP A 23 -9.72 -8.40 -13.26
C ASP A 23 -8.26 -8.47 -12.78
N GLN A 24 -7.45 -7.42 -13.04
CA GLN A 24 -6.04 -7.39 -12.65
C GLN A 24 -5.81 -7.46 -11.13
N VAL A 25 -6.72 -6.90 -10.33
CA VAL A 25 -6.65 -6.97 -8.86
C VAL A 25 -7.09 -8.35 -8.37
N LEU A 26 -8.22 -8.87 -8.86
CA LEU A 26 -8.75 -10.15 -8.41
C LEU A 26 -7.91 -11.34 -8.89
N ASP A 27 -7.40 -11.33 -10.13
CA ASP A 27 -6.41 -12.30 -10.62
C ASP A 27 -5.18 -12.37 -9.70
N ALA A 28 -4.71 -11.21 -9.22
CA ALA A 28 -3.55 -11.12 -8.33
C ALA A 28 -3.85 -11.62 -6.91
N CYS A 29 -5.06 -11.37 -6.37
CA CYS A 29 -5.50 -11.92 -5.10
C CYS A 29 -5.66 -13.45 -5.15
N LEU A 30 -6.38 -13.96 -6.16
CA LEU A 30 -6.63 -15.38 -6.34
C LEU A 30 -5.32 -16.15 -6.65
N GLY A 31 -4.42 -15.54 -7.43
CA GLY A 31 -3.06 -16.05 -7.68
C GLY A 31 -2.16 -16.10 -6.43
N LEU A 32 -2.56 -15.46 -5.33
CA LEU A 32 -1.94 -15.57 -4.00
C LEU A 32 -2.74 -16.47 -3.03
N GLY A 33 -3.85 -17.06 -3.48
CA GLY A 33 -4.75 -17.88 -2.65
C GLY A 33 -5.69 -17.06 -1.76
N ILE A 34 -5.86 -15.77 -2.03
CA ILE A 34 -6.73 -14.86 -1.26
C ILE A 34 -8.00 -14.58 -2.06
N ARG A 35 -9.15 -14.90 -1.47
CA ARG A 35 -10.48 -14.58 -2.03
C ARG A 35 -10.92 -13.19 -1.55
N PRO A 36 -11.64 -12.40 -2.37
CA PRO A 36 -12.17 -11.13 -1.92
C PRO A 36 -13.31 -11.34 -0.91
N PHE A 37 -13.37 -10.45 0.09
CA PHE A 37 -14.63 -9.98 0.64
C PHE A 37 -15.00 -8.77 -0.20
N LEU A 38 -16.18 -8.76 -0.84
CA LEU A 38 -16.57 -7.71 -1.78
C LEU A 38 -17.37 -6.62 -1.06
N GLU A 39 -16.82 -5.42 -0.95
CA GLU A 39 -17.56 -4.21 -0.58
C GLU A 39 -18.14 -3.57 -1.86
N LEU A 40 -19.46 -3.30 -1.88
CA LEU A 40 -20.12 -2.58 -2.97
C LEU A 40 -20.17 -1.07 -2.69
N GLY A 41 -18.98 -0.44 -2.72
CA GLY A 41 -18.80 1.00 -2.60
C GLY A 41 -17.58 1.52 -3.37
N PHE A 42 -17.34 2.83 -3.46
CA PHE A 42 -18.28 3.94 -3.23
C PHE A 42 -18.98 4.34 -4.55
N MET A 43 -19.92 5.29 -4.51
CA MET A 43 -20.75 5.64 -5.66
C MET A 43 -19.92 6.13 -6.86
N PRO A 44 -20.09 5.60 -8.08
CA PRO A 44 -19.44 6.14 -9.27
C PRO A 44 -19.89 7.58 -9.54
N GLY A 45 -18.94 8.50 -9.72
CA GLY A 45 -19.24 9.95 -9.84
C GLY A 45 -20.12 10.37 -11.03
N ALA A 46 -20.38 9.49 -12.00
CA ALA A 46 -21.30 9.70 -13.13
C ALA A 46 -22.71 9.09 -12.92
N LEU A 47 -22.91 8.44 -11.77
CA LEU A 47 -24.15 7.85 -11.26
C LEU A 47 -24.58 8.50 -9.91
N ALA A 48 -23.69 9.24 -9.24
CA ALA A 48 -23.97 9.91 -7.98
C ALA A 48 -25.06 11.00 -8.07
N SER A 49 -25.96 11.04 -7.09
CA SER A 49 -27.00 12.09 -6.96
C SER A 49 -26.45 13.44 -6.50
N GLY A 50 -25.29 13.46 -5.83
CA GLY A 50 -24.67 14.67 -5.32
C GLY A 50 -23.14 14.68 -5.40
N LYS A 51 -22.52 15.66 -4.72
CA LYS A 51 -21.08 15.97 -4.85
C LYS A 51 -20.27 15.77 -3.56
N GLN A 52 -20.87 15.20 -2.51
CA GLN A 52 -20.12 14.89 -1.28
C GLN A 52 -19.16 13.72 -1.55
N THR A 53 -17.93 13.84 -1.06
CA THR A 53 -16.90 12.81 -1.21
C THR A 53 -16.08 12.63 0.05
N VAL A 54 -15.78 11.39 0.40
CA VAL A 54 -14.89 11.00 1.50
C VAL A 54 -13.45 10.78 0.99
N PHE A 55 -12.48 10.95 1.90
CA PHE A 55 -11.04 10.74 1.70
C PHE A 55 -10.34 11.62 0.64
N TRP A 56 -9.00 11.59 0.65
CA TRP A 56 -8.14 12.29 -0.31
C TRP A 56 -8.39 11.86 -1.77
N TRP A 57 -8.72 10.59 -1.99
CA TRP A 57 -9.04 10.00 -3.29
C TRP A 57 -10.50 10.18 -3.74
N LYS A 58 -11.35 10.81 -2.90
CA LYS A 58 -12.69 11.33 -3.25
C LYS A 58 -13.70 10.27 -3.70
N GLY A 59 -13.90 9.22 -2.90
CA GLY A 59 -15.04 8.32 -3.06
C GLY A 59 -16.35 9.08 -2.86
N ASN A 60 -17.32 8.99 -3.78
CA ASN A 60 -18.58 9.74 -3.64
C ASN A 60 -19.54 9.00 -2.71
N VAL A 61 -20.08 9.74 -1.74
CA VAL A 61 -20.86 9.19 -0.61
C VAL A 61 -22.35 9.49 -0.68
N THR A 62 -22.84 9.84 -1.87
CA THR A 62 -24.25 10.14 -2.09
C THR A 62 -24.99 8.94 -2.71
N PRO A 63 -26.31 8.81 -2.48
CA PRO A 63 -27.14 7.80 -3.14
C PRO A 63 -27.01 7.85 -4.67
N PRO A 64 -27.34 6.76 -5.40
CA PRO A 64 -27.41 6.82 -6.85
C PRO A 64 -28.50 7.80 -7.32
N ALA A 65 -28.25 8.49 -8.43
CA ALA A 65 -29.22 9.33 -9.12
C ALA A 65 -30.31 8.50 -9.83
N ASP A 66 -29.99 7.25 -10.17
CA ASP A 66 -30.89 6.26 -10.73
C ASP A 66 -30.60 4.88 -10.09
N GLU A 67 -31.56 4.37 -9.32
CA GLU A 67 -31.47 3.09 -8.59
C GLU A 67 -31.48 1.88 -9.55
N LYS A 68 -32.07 2.02 -10.74
CA LYS A 68 -32.01 0.98 -11.77
C LYS A 68 -30.62 0.95 -12.42
N GLU A 69 -30.02 2.10 -12.71
CA GLU A 69 -28.65 2.15 -13.25
C GLU A 69 -27.61 1.66 -12.23
N TRP A 70 -27.86 1.83 -10.92
CA TRP A 70 -27.10 1.16 -9.85
C TRP A 70 -27.28 -0.36 -9.85
N THR A 71 -28.52 -0.87 -9.83
CA THR A 71 -28.74 -2.32 -9.80
C THR A 71 -28.30 -3.01 -11.10
N ASP A 72 -28.34 -2.33 -12.24
CA ASP A 72 -27.75 -2.81 -13.50
C ASP A 72 -26.22 -2.91 -13.42
N LEU A 73 -25.54 -1.99 -12.73
CA LEU A 73 -24.10 -2.06 -12.46
C LEU A 73 -23.76 -3.22 -11.52
N VAL A 74 -24.55 -3.45 -10.47
CA VAL A 74 -24.39 -4.59 -9.54
C VAL A 74 -24.54 -5.91 -10.29
N ARG A 75 -25.65 -6.08 -11.03
CA ARG A 75 -25.91 -7.27 -11.86
C ARG A 75 -24.80 -7.53 -12.87
N ALA A 76 -24.38 -6.51 -13.62
CA ALA A 76 -23.32 -6.65 -14.62
C ALA A 76 -21.95 -6.98 -13.99
N THR A 77 -21.65 -6.47 -12.80
CA THR A 77 -20.39 -6.76 -12.12
C THR A 77 -20.36 -8.21 -11.62
N LEU A 78 -21.41 -8.67 -10.94
CA LEU A 78 -21.47 -10.05 -10.43
C LEU A 78 -21.54 -11.09 -11.56
N ALA A 79 -22.31 -10.81 -12.62
CA ALA A 79 -22.35 -11.68 -13.80
C ALA A 79 -20.98 -11.79 -14.50
N HIS A 80 -20.23 -10.68 -14.62
CA HIS A 80 -18.85 -10.70 -15.16
C HIS A 80 -17.90 -11.51 -14.27
N LEU A 81 -18.01 -11.41 -12.93
CA LEU A 81 -17.21 -12.22 -12.02
C LEU A 81 -17.52 -13.71 -12.15
N ILE A 82 -18.80 -14.08 -12.31
CA ILE A 82 -19.23 -15.47 -12.52
C ILE A 82 -18.75 -16.01 -13.88
N ASP A 83 -18.84 -15.23 -14.95
CA ASP A 83 -18.32 -15.60 -16.28
C ASP A 83 -16.80 -15.82 -16.27
N ARG A 84 -16.07 -14.95 -15.55
CA ARG A 84 -14.61 -14.98 -15.48
C ARG A 84 -14.04 -16.06 -14.55
N TYR A 85 -14.66 -16.29 -13.39
CA TYR A 85 -14.10 -17.12 -12.32
C TYR A 85 -14.91 -18.39 -12.01
N GLY A 86 -16.14 -18.50 -12.53
CA GLY A 86 -17.07 -19.60 -12.29
C GLY A 86 -17.97 -19.36 -11.06
N ALA A 87 -19.23 -19.80 -11.15
CA ALA A 87 -20.23 -19.60 -10.09
C ALA A 87 -19.78 -20.21 -8.75
N ASP A 88 -19.26 -21.44 -8.75
CA ASP A 88 -18.77 -22.15 -7.56
C ASP A 88 -17.67 -21.37 -6.80
N GLU A 89 -16.84 -20.61 -7.52
CA GLU A 89 -15.82 -19.75 -6.91
C GLU A 89 -16.45 -18.51 -6.28
N VAL A 90 -17.26 -17.77 -7.05
CA VAL A 90 -17.84 -16.49 -6.62
C VAL A 90 -18.87 -16.66 -5.49
N ARG A 91 -19.60 -17.78 -5.44
CA ARG A 91 -20.48 -18.16 -4.29
C ARG A 91 -19.75 -18.19 -2.95
N THR A 92 -18.43 -18.42 -2.95
CA THR A 92 -17.63 -18.36 -1.72
C THR A 92 -17.27 -16.95 -1.28
N TRP A 93 -17.50 -15.91 -2.09
CA TRP A 93 -17.13 -14.53 -1.79
C TRP A 93 -18.34 -13.79 -1.16
N PRO A 94 -18.24 -13.27 0.08
CA PRO A 94 -19.30 -12.44 0.68
C PRO A 94 -19.41 -11.09 -0.03
N VAL A 95 -20.62 -10.55 -0.10
CA VAL A 95 -20.95 -9.23 -0.68
C VAL A 95 -21.54 -8.32 0.40
N GLU A 96 -20.76 -7.36 0.87
CA GLU A 96 -21.19 -6.32 1.81
C GLU A 96 -21.65 -5.06 1.05
N VAL A 97 -22.74 -4.48 1.52
CA VAL A 97 -23.37 -3.32 0.86
C VAL A 97 -23.04 -2.05 1.62
N TRP A 98 -22.16 -1.24 1.03
CA TRP A 98 -21.64 0.03 1.56
C TRP A 98 -20.75 -0.10 2.81
N ASN A 99 -20.28 1.04 3.31
CA ASN A 99 -19.37 1.19 4.45
C ASN A 99 -19.88 2.31 5.39
N GLU A 100 -19.97 2.04 6.71
CA GLU A 100 -20.33 2.97 7.78
C GLU A 100 -21.49 3.96 7.44
N PRO A 101 -22.67 3.47 6.99
CA PRO A 101 -23.80 4.31 6.56
C PRO A 101 -24.45 5.11 7.70
N ASP A 102 -24.10 4.79 8.95
CA ASP A 102 -24.46 5.53 10.15
C ASP A 102 -23.64 6.83 10.34
N LEU A 103 -22.52 6.98 9.62
CA LEU A 103 -21.67 8.17 9.68
C LEU A 103 -21.95 9.15 8.51
N PRO A 104 -22.15 10.45 8.80
CA PRO A 104 -22.50 11.44 7.78
C PRO A 104 -21.35 11.75 6.80
N ASP A 105 -20.11 11.36 7.12
CA ASP A 105 -18.95 11.47 6.22
C ASP A 105 -18.96 10.38 5.14
N PHE A 106 -19.48 9.18 5.47
CA PHE A 106 -19.51 7.99 4.60
C PHE A 106 -20.85 7.78 3.88
N TRP A 107 -21.94 8.37 4.36
CA TRP A 107 -23.24 8.35 3.71
C TRP A 107 -23.95 9.70 3.89
N LEU A 108 -24.50 10.26 2.81
CA LEU A 108 -25.08 11.60 2.78
C LEU A 108 -26.10 11.84 3.91
N GLY A 109 -25.68 12.59 4.95
CA GLY A 109 -26.52 12.92 6.10
C GLY A 109 -26.87 11.76 7.03
N ALA A 110 -26.21 10.60 6.91
CA ALA A 110 -26.54 9.37 7.62
C ALA A 110 -28.04 8.95 7.48
N ASP A 111 -28.60 9.13 6.27
CA ASP A 111 -30.00 8.78 5.95
C ASP A 111 -30.21 7.26 5.96
N GLU A 112 -30.49 6.71 7.14
CA GLU A 112 -30.81 5.29 7.39
C GLU A 112 -31.95 4.79 6.46
N PRO A 113 -33.09 5.49 6.28
CA PRO A 113 -34.08 5.13 5.26
C PRO A 113 -33.54 5.07 3.82
N ALA A 114 -32.59 5.92 3.42
CA ALA A 114 -31.95 5.84 2.11
C ALA A 114 -30.97 4.68 2.01
N TYR A 115 -30.21 4.40 3.08
CA TYR A 115 -29.36 3.21 3.12
C TYR A 115 -30.20 1.93 3.01
N HIS A 116 -31.33 1.85 3.73
CA HIS A 116 -32.24 0.72 3.65
C HIS A 116 -32.76 0.48 2.22
N ARG A 117 -33.09 1.53 1.45
CA ARG A 117 -33.44 1.40 0.01
C ARG A 117 -32.26 0.89 -0.83
N LEU A 118 -31.07 1.47 -0.65
CA LEU A 118 -29.85 1.00 -1.32
C LEU A 118 -29.58 -0.48 -1.02
N TYR A 119 -29.73 -0.89 0.24
CA TYR A 119 -29.55 -2.27 0.69
C TYR A 119 -30.53 -3.22 0.02
N GLU A 120 -31.84 -2.92 0.10
CA GLU A 120 -32.90 -3.75 -0.50
C GLU A 120 -32.72 -3.90 -2.02
N ALA A 121 -32.54 -2.79 -2.74
CA ALA A 121 -32.30 -2.81 -4.18
C ALA A 121 -31.04 -3.62 -4.56
N THR A 122 -29.96 -3.46 -3.78
CA THR A 122 -28.70 -4.20 -4.01
C THR A 122 -28.85 -5.68 -3.70
N ALA A 123 -29.43 -6.04 -2.55
CA ALA A 123 -29.55 -7.42 -2.08
C ALA A 123 -30.45 -8.25 -3.01
N HIS A 124 -31.56 -7.69 -3.51
CA HIS A 124 -32.33 -8.32 -4.57
C HIS A 124 -31.53 -8.45 -5.88
N ALA A 125 -30.80 -7.41 -6.30
CA ALA A 125 -29.96 -7.47 -7.49
C ALA A 125 -28.80 -8.49 -7.39
N VAL A 126 -28.29 -8.80 -6.18
CA VAL A 126 -27.37 -9.93 -5.95
C VAL A 126 -28.08 -11.26 -6.19
N LYS A 127 -29.22 -11.50 -5.53
CA LYS A 127 -29.97 -12.75 -5.60
C LYS A 127 -30.61 -13.02 -6.97
N GLU A 128 -30.85 -11.97 -7.76
CA GLU A 128 -31.29 -12.06 -9.17
C GLU A 128 -30.21 -12.62 -10.11
N VAL A 129 -28.92 -12.41 -9.81
CA VAL A 129 -27.82 -12.99 -10.59
C VAL A 129 -27.64 -14.47 -10.22
N ASP A 130 -27.56 -14.74 -8.93
CA ASP A 130 -27.48 -16.10 -8.38
C ASP A 130 -27.92 -16.10 -6.91
N ALA A 131 -28.92 -16.90 -6.59
CA ALA A 131 -29.54 -16.95 -5.25
C ALA A 131 -28.59 -17.47 -4.15
N GLU A 132 -27.53 -18.19 -4.52
CA GLU A 132 -26.52 -18.72 -3.59
C GLU A 132 -25.43 -17.69 -3.23
N LEU A 133 -25.35 -16.54 -3.92
CA LEU A 133 -24.46 -15.45 -3.53
C LEU A 133 -24.87 -14.88 -2.17
N ARG A 134 -23.89 -14.65 -1.29
CA ARG A 134 -24.14 -14.21 0.09
C ARG A 134 -24.02 -12.70 0.21
N VAL A 135 -25.12 -12.02 0.59
CA VAL A 135 -25.17 -10.56 0.77
C VAL A 135 -25.41 -10.18 2.24
N GLY A 136 -24.82 -9.08 2.70
CA GLY A 136 -24.85 -8.70 4.12
C GLY A 136 -24.49 -7.24 4.39
N GLY A 137 -24.64 -6.85 5.65
CA GLY A 137 -24.51 -5.46 6.12
C GLY A 137 -24.82 -5.36 7.63
N PRO A 138 -24.86 -4.16 8.24
CA PRO A 138 -24.86 -2.84 7.60
C PRO A 138 -23.51 -2.12 7.65
N ALA A 139 -22.39 -2.81 7.84
CA ALA A 139 -21.03 -2.23 7.90
C ALA A 139 -20.89 -1.09 8.93
N LEU A 140 -21.54 -1.20 10.08
CA LEU A 140 -21.73 -0.09 11.03
C LEU A 140 -20.45 0.32 11.77
N SER A 141 -20.30 1.62 12.02
CA SER A 141 -19.20 2.14 12.85
C SER A 141 -19.38 1.81 14.35
N PRO A 142 -18.33 1.99 15.19
CA PRO A 142 -18.45 1.99 16.64
C PRO A 142 -19.39 3.10 17.14
N GLY A 143 -20.35 2.75 18.01
CA GLY A 143 -21.32 3.71 18.58
C GLY A 143 -22.62 3.89 17.80
N ALA A 144 -22.84 3.11 16.73
CA ALA A 144 -24.10 3.03 15.98
C ALA A 144 -25.27 2.41 16.79
N ASP A 145 -25.70 3.08 17.87
CA ASP A 145 -26.61 2.50 18.86
C ASP A 145 -28.00 2.18 18.30
N GLY A 146 -28.41 0.91 18.45
CA GLY A 146 -29.68 0.36 17.99
C GLY A 146 -29.86 0.28 16.48
N TRP A 147 -28.90 0.74 15.66
CA TRP A 147 -28.96 0.74 14.19
C TRP A 147 -29.07 -0.70 13.66
N MET A 148 -28.28 -1.63 14.22
CA MET A 148 -28.33 -3.07 13.92
C MET A 148 -29.72 -3.68 14.17
N GLY A 149 -30.41 -3.27 15.24
CA GLY A 149 -31.77 -3.72 15.55
C GLY A 149 -32.82 -3.17 14.58
N ARG A 150 -32.70 -1.89 14.18
CA ARG A 150 -33.60 -1.28 13.19
C ARG A 150 -33.40 -1.85 11.79
N PHE A 151 -32.16 -2.17 11.41
CA PHE A 151 -31.83 -2.90 10.18
C PHE A 151 -32.45 -4.29 10.16
N ALA A 152 -32.35 -5.06 11.26
CA ALA A 152 -33.01 -6.35 11.38
C ALA A 152 -34.54 -6.25 11.27
N GLU A 153 -35.15 -5.30 11.97
CA GLU A 153 -36.59 -5.04 11.89
C GLU A 153 -37.02 -4.59 10.46
N PHE A 154 -36.20 -3.79 9.78
CA PHE A 154 -36.39 -3.44 8.37
C PHE A 154 -36.36 -4.67 7.47
N ALA A 155 -35.28 -5.45 7.51
CA ALA A 155 -35.11 -6.65 6.69
C ALA A 155 -36.20 -7.69 6.97
N GLU A 156 -36.69 -7.83 8.20
CA GLU A 156 -37.79 -8.74 8.55
C GLU A 156 -39.15 -8.25 8.05
N ARG A 157 -39.50 -6.97 8.23
CA ARG A 157 -40.79 -6.40 7.73
C ARG A 157 -40.90 -6.35 6.21
N ARG A 158 -39.78 -6.36 5.50
CA ARG A 158 -39.70 -6.23 4.03
C ARG A 158 -39.30 -7.52 3.31
N ASP A 159 -39.01 -8.59 4.07
CA ASP A 159 -38.46 -9.86 3.60
C ASP A 159 -37.21 -9.73 2.69
N VAL A 160 -36.33 -8.78 3.05
CA VAL A 160 -35.08 -8.55 2.31
C VAL A 160 -34.11 -9.70 2.60
N PRO A 161 -33.40 -10.25 1.59
CA PRO A 161 -32.37 -11.26 1.82
C PRO A 161 -31.17 -10.67 2.57
N VAL A 162 -30.76 -11.37 3.64
CA VAL A 162 -29.56 -11.09 4.45
C VAL A 162 -28.94 -12.45 4.80
N ASP A 163 -27.71 -12.70 4.37
CA ASP A 163 -27.00 -13.97 4.58
C ASP A 163 -25.91 -13.88 5.68
N PHE A 164 -25.49 -12.66 6.04
CA PHE A 164 -24.58 -12.35 7.15
C PHE A 164 -24.81 -10.92 7.67
N VAL A 165 -24.31 -10.62 8.86
CA VAL A 165 -24.27 -9.25 9.40
C VAL A 165 -22.85 -8.76 9.64
N SER A 166 -22.62 -7.46 9.51
CA SER A 166 -21.29 -6.84 9.60
C SER A 166 -21.24 -5.56 10.43
N ARG A 167 -20.07 -5.31 11.03
CA ARG A 167 -19.78 -4.19 11.94
C ARG A 167 -18.29 -3.91 12.03
N HIS A 168 -17.91 -2.66 12.27
CA HIS A 168 -16.53 -2.24 12.56
C HIS A 168 -16.30 -2.07 14.07
N ALA A 169 -15.05 -2.28 14.51
CA ALA A 169 -14.69 -2.23 15.94
C ALA A 169 -13.36 -1.49 16.18
N TYR A 170 -13.41 -0.40 16.93
CA TYR A 170 -12.25 0.40 17.31
C TYR A 170 -12.32 0.80 18.80
N SER A 171 -11.16 1.05 19.42
CA SER A 171 -11.07 1.38 20.86
C SER A 171 -10.47 2.76 21.17
N SER A 172 -10.15 3.53 20.13
CA SER A 172 -9.58 4.87 20.28
C SER A 172 -10.64 5.95 20.53
N GLY A 173 -10.37 6.84 21.48
CA GLY A 173 -11.13 8.07 21.67
C GLY A 173 -10.87 9.14 20.59
N PRO A 174 -11.39 10.37 20.78
CA PRO A 174 -11.33 11.43 19.77
C PRO A 174 -9.92 11.81 19.29
N ALA A 175 -9.80 12.13 18.00
CA ALA A 175 -8.56 12.46 17.31
C ALA A 175 -7.92 13.79 17.75
N GLN A 176 -6.77 13.72 18.43
CA GLN A 176 -5.95 14.86 18.82
C GLN A 176 -4.90 15.10 17.73
N HIS A 177 -5.16 16.08 16.88
CA HIS A 177 -4.32 16.38 15.72
C HIS A 177 -3.04 17.13 16.14
N VAL A 178 -1.90 16.67 15.62
CA VAL A 178 -0.57 17.28 15.81
C VAL A 178 0.09 17.53 14.44
N PRO A 179 1.15 18.35 14.35
CA PRO A 179 1.90 18.47 13.10
C PRO A 179 2.40 17.09 12.62
N PHE A 180 1.93 16.67 11.44
CA PHE A 180 2.27 15.40 10.79
C PHE A 180 1.76 14.11 11.48
N GLY A 181 0.65 14.16 12.22
CA GLY A 181 -0.04 12.95 12.68
C GLY A 181 -1.22 13.20 13.62
N VAL A 182 -1.77 12.12 14.16
CA VAL A 182 -2.85 12.14 15.18
C VAL A 182 -2.46 11.28 16.37
N HIS A 183 -2.83 11.71 17.57
CA HIS A 183 -2.82 10.88 18.77
C HIS A 183 -4.23 10.71 19.32
N GLN A 184 -4.49 9.58 19.98
CA GLN A 184 -5.77 9.25 20.60
C GLN A 184 -5.50 8.53 21.92
N THR A 185 -6.39 8.70 22.90
CA THR A 185 -6.49 7.79 24.04
C THR A 185 -7.04 6.44 23.55
N LEU A 186 -6.71 5.34 24.23
CA LEU A 186 -7.30 4.02 23.98
C LEU A 186 -8.09 3.56 25.20
N ALA A 187 -9.25 2.96 24.96
CA ALA A 187 -9.97 2.15 25.94
C ALA A 187 -9.27 0.79 26.14
N PRO A 188 -9.62 0.01 27.18
CA PRO A 188 -9.10 -1.35 27.35
C PRO A 188 -9.38 -2.27 26.14
N ALA A 189 -8.56 -3.31 25.96
CA ALA A 189 -8.70 -4.22 24.82
C ALA A 189 -9.96 -5.12 24.90
N SER A 190 -10.57 -5.25 26.08
CA SER A 190 -11.88 -5.88 26.30
C SER A 190 -12.98 -5.25 25.46
N ASP A 191 -12.92 -3.94 25.27
CA ASP A 191 -13.98 -3.14 24.69
C ASP A 191 -14.14 -3.43 23.18
N LEU A 192 -13.10 -4.00 22.55
CA LEU A 192 -13.18 -4.58 21.21
C LEU A 192 -13.93 -5.93 21.20
N LEU A 193 -13.72 -6.79 22.21
CA LEU A 193 -14.45 -8.06 22.34
C LEU A 193 -15.93 -7.84 22.67
N ASP A 194 -16.25 -6.81 23.48
CA ASP A 194 -17.64 -6.38 23.70
C ASP A 194 -18.29 -5.88 22.40
N GLN A 195 -17.58 -5.13 21.56
CA GLN A 195 -18.06 -4.74 20.23
C GLN A 195 -18.25 -5.96 19.29
N PHE A 196 -17.33 -6.92 19.29
CA PHE A 196 -17.49 -8.16 18.50
C PHE A 196 -18.72 -8.97 18.96
N ALA A 197 -19.04 -8.94 20.26
CA ALA A 197 -20.19 -9.62 20.85
C ALA A 197 -21.50 -8.83 20.74
N GLU A 198 -21.49 -7.58 20.28
CA GLU A 198 -22.70 -6.75 20.20
C GLU A 198 -23.74 -7.26 19.18
N PRO A 199 -23.38 -7.61 17.92
CA PRO A 199 -24.39 -8.08 16.95
C PRO A 199 -25.13 -9.34 17.43
N ARG A 200 -24.41 -10.31 17.99
CA ARG A 200 -25.00 -11.54 18.58
C ARG A 200 -25.83 -11.30 19.85
N ARG A 201 -25.72 -10.13 20.49
CA ARG A 201 -26.57 -9.69 21.61
C ARG A 201 -27.81 -8.94 21.12
N THR A 202 -27.62 -7.97 20.24
CA THR A 202 -28.69 -7.08 19.73
C THR A 202 -29.67 -7.81 18.80
N LEU A 203 -29.22 -8.83 18.07
CA LEU A 203 -30.08 -9.60 17.16
C LEU A 203 -30.86 -10.74 17.83
N GLN A 204 -30.73 -10.97 19.14
CA GLN A 204 -31.42 -12.07 19.83
C GLN A 204 -32.94 -11.94 19.72
N GLY A 205 -33.59 -13.00 19.21
CA GLY A 205 -35.04 -13.02 18.98
C GLY A 205 -35.51 -12.42 17.65
N THR A 206 -34.60 -11.86 16.84
CA THR A 206 -34.89 -11.44 15.44
C THR A 206 -34.69 -12.59 14.45
N ARG A 207 -35.20 -12.47 13.22
CA ARG A 207 -34.89 -13.38 12.10
C ARG A 207 -33.38 -13.54 11.83
N LEU A 208 -32.56 -12.55 12.19
CA LEU A 208 -31.11 -12.53 11.90
C LEU A 208 -30.25 -13.16 13.01
N ALA A 209 -30.84 -13.61 14.12
CA ALA A 209 -30.11 -14.04 15.34
C ALA A 209 -29.06 -15.15 15.14
N GLY A 210 -29.21 -15.98 14.10
CA GLY A 210 -28.34 -17.11 13.79
C GLY A 210 -27.41 -16.89 12.59
N LEU A 211 -27.35 -15.69 12.02
CA LEU A 211 -26.48 -15.40 10.88
C LEU A 211 -25.00 -15.24 11.29
N PRO A 212 -24.05 -15.51 10.37
CA PRO A 212 -22.64 -15.19 10.58
C PRO A 212 -22.43 -13.72 10.88
N VAL A 213 -21.54 -13.43 11.83
CA VAL A 213 -21.11 -12.08 12.21
C VAL A 213 -19.68 -11.86 11.71
N HIS A 214 -19.52 -10.90 10.80
CA HIS A 214 -18.24 -10.52 10.23
C HIS A 214 -17.83 -9.13 10.73
N ILE A 215 -16.77 -9.06 11.53
CA ILE A 215 -16.15 -7.77 11.89
C ILE A 215 -15.23 -7.38 10.74
N THR A 216 -15.74 -6.57 9.81
CA THR A 216 -15.12 -6.29 8.50
C THR A 216 -13.95 -5.31 8.57
N GLU A 217 -13.92 -4.48 9.62
CA GLU A 217 -12.71 -3.79 10.11
C GLU A 217 -12.57 -3.90 11.63
N PHE A 218 -11.35 -4.12 12.12
CA PHE A 218 -10.97 -3.72 13.48
C PHE A 218 -9.51 -3.29 13.60
N ASN A 219 -9.26 -2.36 14.53
CA ASN A 219 -7.93 -1.98 15.00
C ASN A 219 -8.04 -1.31 16.39
N SER A 220 -6.93 -0.91 17.02
CA SER A 220 -6.97 -0.06 18.21
C SER A 220 -7.45 1.36 17.87
N SER A 221 -6.93 1.94 16.79
CA SER A 221 -7.23 3.30 16.32
C SER A 221 -7.79 3.30 14.91
N TYR A 222 -8.83 4.10 14.67
CA TYR A 222 -9.45 4.35 13.36
C TYR A 222 -8.71 5.41 12.51
N ARG A 223 -7.46 5.75 12.86
CA ARG A 223 -6.68 6.79 12.18
C ARG A 223 -5.45 6.21 11.45
N PRO A 224 -5.29 6.46 10.12
CA PRO A 224 -4.15 5.99 9.33
C PRO A 224 -2.87 6.82 9.53
N ASP A 225 -2.89 7.74 10.50
CA ASP A 225 -1.81 8.65 10.87
C ASP A 225 -1.55 8.64 12.40
N ASN A 226 -1.90 7.55 13.08
CA ASN A 226 -1.70 7.38 14.53
C ASN A 226 -0.49 6.47 14.86
N PRO A 227 0.63 7.00 15.40
CA PRO A 227 1.85 6.23 15.64
C PRO A 227 1.74 4.99 16.53
N VAL A 228 0.61 4.78 17.24
CA VAL A 228 0.38 3.55 18.02
C VAL A 228 0.54 2.30 17.18
N HIS A 229 0.09 2.33 15.91
CA HIS A 229 0.10 1.19 14.99
C HIS A 229 1.49 0.60 14.75
N ASP A 230 2.53 1.45 14.84
CA ASP A 230 3.93 1.10 14.61
C ASP A 230 4.61 0.46 15.85
N THR A 231 3.94 0.40 17.00
CA THR A 231 4.56 0.07 18.30
C THR A 231 4.52 -1.40 18.70
N ALA A 232 5.43 -1.79 19.60
CA ALA A 232 5.38 -3.09 20.29
C ALA A 232 4.26 -3.18 21.34
N PHE A 233 3.82 -2.04 21.89
CA PHE A 233 2.64 -1.94 22.74
C PHE A 233 1.40 -2.47 22.01
N HIS A 234 1.20 -2.06 20.76
CA HIS A 234 0.03 -2.43 19.97
C HIS A 234 -0.12 -3.95 19.76
N ALA A 235 1.00 -4.63 19.52
CA ALA A 235 1.03 -6.09 19.39
C ALA A 235 0.73 -6.84 20.70
N ALA A 236 1.01 -6.23 21.85
CA ALA A 236 0.61 -6.78 23.16
C ALA A 236 -0.86 -6.46 23.49
N TYR A 237 -1.32 -5.24 23.15
CA TYR A 237 -2.68 -4.76 23.33
C TYR A 237 -3.71 -5.60 22.55
N LEU A 238 -3.42 -5.94 21.28
CA LEU A 238 -4.32 -6.77 20.46
C LEU A 238 -4.18 -8.29 20.69
N ALA A 239 -3.20 -8.75 21.48
CA ALA A 239 -3.01 -10.18 21.74
C ALA A 239 -4.23 -10.88 22.38
N PRO A 240 -4.89 -10.33 23.43
CA PRO A 240 -6.14 -10.90 23.95
C PRO A 240 -7.27 -10.86 22.91
N VAL A 241 -7.36 -9.80 22.09
CA VAL A 241 -8.41 -9.66 21.06
C VAL A 241 -8.27 -10.75 20.00
N VAL A 242 -7.05 -10.92 19.46
CA VAL A 242 -6.75 -11.91 18.41
C VAL A 242 -6.92 -13.36 18.89
N THR A 243 -6.81 -13.61 20.21
CA THR A 243 -6.96 -14.95 20.82
C THR A 243 -8.34 -15.24 21.42
N ALA A 244 -9.27 -14.28 21.42
CA ALA A 244 -10.64 -14.44 21.92
C ALA A 244 -11.76 -13.99 20.96
N GLY A 245 -11.45 -13.21 19.92
CA GLY A 245 -12.47 -12.67 18.99
C GLY A 245 -13.34 -13.74 18.31
N GLY A 246 -12.80 -14.93 18.06
CA GLY A 246 -13.52 -16.06 17.47
C GLY A 246 -14.61 -16.67 18.37
N ASP A 247 -14.62 -16.34 19.67
CA ASP A 247 -15.71 -16.72 20.57
C ASP A 247 -16.97 -15.83 20.34
N HIS A 248 -16.81 -14.70 19.64
CA HIS A 248 -17.83 -13.65 19.49
C HIS A 248 -18.26 -13.38 18.05
N ALA A 249 -17.34 -13.49 17.09
CA ALA A 249 -17.59 -13.26 15.66
C ALA A 249 -17.00 -14.39 14.79
N ASP A 250 -17.63 -14.66 13.65
CA ASP A 250 -17.24 -15.73 12.70
C ASP A 250 -16.03 -15.34 11.86
N SER A 251 -15.78 -14.04 11.69
CA SER A 251 -14.48 -13.51 11.27
C SER A 251 -14.24 -12.11 11.84
N TYR A 252 -12.96 -11.72 11.95
CA TYR A 252 -12.54 -10.38 12.33
C TYR A 252 -11.31 -9.97 11.51
N SER A 253 -11.46 -8.90 10.73
CA SER A 253 -10.51 -8.45 9.72
C SER A 253 -9.68 -7.28 10.24
N TYR A 254 -8.38 -7.49 10.40
CA TYR A 254 -7.48 -6.43 10.87
C TYR A 254 -7.24 -5.41 9.76
N TRP A 255 -7.74 -4.20 9.98
CA TRP A 255 -7.52 -3.06 9.10
C TRP A 255 -6.13 -2.49 9.41
N THR A 256 -5.07 -2.68 8.61
CA THR A 256 -4.98 -3.32 7.28
C THR A 256 -3.79 -4.30 7.21
N PHE A 257 -3.66 -5.06 6.12
CA PHE A 257 -2.47 -5.88 5.91
C PHE A 257 -1.19 -5.07 5.58
N SER A 258 -1.30 -3.80 5.13
CA SER A 258 -0.17 -3.01 4.64
C SER A 258 -0.44 -1.50 4.58
N ASP A 259 0.57 -0.67 4.86
CA ASP A 259 0.57 0.80 4.68
C ASP A 259 0.61 1.25 3.19
N VAL A 260 0.00 0.50 2.28
CA VAL A 260 -0.22 0.96 0.90
C VAL A 260 -1.63 1.54 0.90
N PHE A 261 -1.71 2.80 1.31
CA PHE A 261 -2.94 3.39 1.84
C PHE A 261 -2.93 4.91 1.63
N GLU A 262 -4.06 5.51 1.26
CA GLU A 262 -4.11 6.91 0.78
C GLU A 262 -5.31 7.73 1.31
N GLU A 263 -6.04 7.27 2.32
CA GLU A 263 -7.22 7.99 2.85
C GLU A 263 -6.93 9.44 3.27
N SER A 264 -5.85 9.64 4.02
CA SER A 264 -5.34 10.95 4.43
C SER A 264 -4.22 11.47 3.51
N GLY A 265 -4.16 10.95 2.27
CA GLY A 265 -3.10 11.22 1.29
C GLY A 265 -1.90 10.29 1.41
N ILE A 266 -0.89 10.53 0.56
CA ILE A 266 0.28 9.65 0.39
C ILE A 266 1.19 9.66 1.65
N PRO A 267 1.53 8.49 2.23
CA PRO A 267 2.41 8.40 3.40
C PRO A 267 3.79 9.04 3.19
N THR A 268 4.16 9.95 4.09
CA THR A 268 5.39 10.77 3.98
C THR A 268 6.61 10.20 4.72
N ALA A 269 6.42 9.19 5.57
CA ALA A 269 7.49 8.57 6.37
C ALA A 269 7.38 7.02 6.41
N LEU A 270 8.49 6.35 6.70
CA LEU A 270 8.57 4.87 6.75
C LEU A 270 7.68 4.26 7.84
N PHE A 271 7.65 4.92 8.98
CA PHE A 271 6.69 4.75 10.07
C PHE A 271 5.98 6.11 10.21
N HIS A 272 4.66 6.10 10.18
CA HIS A 272 3.81 7.30 10.08
C HIS A 272 2.47 7.09 10.80
N GLY A 273 2.31 5.99 11.55
CA GLY A 273 1.02 5.61 12.11
C GLY A 273 0.04 5.00 11.11
N GLY A 274 0.53 4.38 10.03
CA GLY A 274 -0.31 3.64 9.11
C GLY A 274 -0.89 2.36 9.73
N PHE A 275 -2.08 1.97 9.30
CA PHE A 275 -2.82 0.79 9.81
C PHE A 275 -2.09 -0.55 9.65
N GLY A 276 -1.14 -0.66 8.71
CA GLY A 276 -0.69 -1.92 8.14
C GLY A 276 0.09 -2.85 9.07
N LEU A 277 -0.11 -4.17 8.94
CA LEU A 277 0.85 -5.16 9.48
C LEU A 277 2.25 -5.00 8.84
N LEU A 278 2.30 -4.50 7.61
CA LEU A 278 3.52 -4.20 6.85
C LEU A 278 3.63 -2.70 6.56
N THR A 279 4.83 -2.13 6.59
CA THR A 279 5.07 -0.79 6.04
C THR A 279 5.00 -0.78 4.51
N HIS A 280 4.93 0.39 3.88
CA HIS A 280 4.97 0.52 2.41
C HIS A 280 6.27 -0.02 1.78
N ARG A 281 7.37 -0.16 2.54
CA ARG A 281 8.61 -0.86 2.11
C ARG A 281 8.63 -2.35 2.48
N ARG A 282 7.51 -2.89 2.98
CA ARG A 282 7.30 -4.27 3.46
C ARG A 282 8.14 -4.65 4.69
N LEU A 283 8.43 -3.69 5.57
CA LEU A 283 8.95 -4.02 6.90
C LEU A 283 7.80 -4.53 7.76
N ARG A 284 8.06 -5.59 8.54
CA ARG A 284 7.07 -6.20 9.43
C ARG A 284 6.96 -5.39 10.72
N LYS A 285 5.78 -4.85 11.01
CA LYS A 285 5.50 -4.19 12.29
C LYS A 285 5.35 -5.23 13.41
N PRO A 286 5.41 -4.86 14.69
CA PRO A 286 5.24 -5.82 15.79
C PRO A 286 3.92 -6.62 15.70
N THR A 287 2.82 -6.02 15.24
CA THR A 287 1.52 -6.69 15.09
C THR A 287 1.54 -7.79 14.02
N TYR A 288 2.37 -7.68 12.96
CA TYR A 288 2.60 -8.81 12.02
C TYR A 288 3.13 -10.05 12.75
N HIS A 289 3.97 -9.85 13.77
CA HIS A 289 4.55 -10.95 14.53
C HIS A 289 3.54 -11.61 15.47
N LEU A 290 2.51 -10.90 15.96
CA LEU A 290 1.37 -11.51 16.65
C LEU A 290 0.65 -12.52 15.73
N TYR A 291 0.24 -12.10 14.54
CA TYR A 291 -0.37 -12.99 13.54
C TYR A 291 0.55 -14.15 13.12
N ALA A 292 1.83 -13.87 12.90
CA ALA A 292 2.82 -14.90 12.54
C ALA A 292 3.22 -15.84 13.70
N PHE A 293 2.79 -15.56 14.94
CA PHE A 293 2.85 -16.49 16.06
C PHE A 293 1.52 -17.25 16.23
N MET A 294 0.38 -16.57 16.09
CA MET A 294 -0.95 -17.20 16.13
C MET A 294 -1.09 -18.29 15.06
N ALA A 295 -0.66 -18.00 13.82
CA ALA A 295 -0.60 -18.97 12.71
C ALA A 295 0.41 -20.12 12.88
N ARG A 296 1.03 -20.25 14.07
CA ARG A 296 1.91 -21.37 14.44
C ARG A 296 1.41 -22.12 15.68
N MET A 297 0.31 -21.68 16.28
CA MET A 297 -0.30 -22.36 17.42
C MET A 297 -0.91 -23.70 16.99
N GLY A 298 -0.96 -24.65 17.91
CA GLY A 298 -1.77 -25.86 17.77
C GLY A 298 -3.27 -25.57 17.78
N ASP A 299 -4.02 -26.45 17.13
CA ASP A 299 -5.46 -26.44 16.93
C ASP A 299 -6.26 -26.65 18.23
N ARG A 300 -5.75 -27.48 19.15
CA ARG A 300 -6.43 -27.77 20.42
C ARG A 300 -5.97 -26.83 21.53
N GLN A 301 -6.79 -25.86 21.90
CA GLN A 301 -6.58 -25.06 23.12
C GLN A 301 -6.46 -25.97 24.36
N LEU A 302 -5.49 -25.67 25.23
CA LEU A 302 -5.28 -26.32 26.52
C LEU A 302 -5.57 -25.37 27.70
N ALA A 303 -5.18 -24.10 27.57
CA ALA A 303 -5.44 -23.03 28.53
C ALA A 303 -5.38 -21.66 27.84
N ARG A 304 -6.15 -20.69 28.33
CA ARG A 304 -6.09 -19.28 27.93
C ARG A 304 -6.27 -18.43 29.19
N GLY A 305 -5.50 -17.36 29.31
CA GLY A 305 -5.54 -16.42 30.43
C GLY A 305 -5.22 -15.00 29.98
N GLU A 306 -5.15 -14.06 30.92
CA GLU A 306 -4.95 -12.62 30.64
C GLU A 306 -3.61 -12.30 29.94
N ASP A 307 -2.60 -13.16 30.11
CA ASP A 307 -1.23 -13.01 29.60
C ASP A 307 -0.79 -14.12 28.63
N HIS A 308 -1.64 -15.11 28.32
CA HIS A 308 -1.24 -16.26 27.50
C HIS A 308 -2.37 -17.04 26.80
N LEU A 309 -1.99 -17.74 25.73
CA LEU A 309 -2.69 -18.86 25.11
C LEU A 309 -1.75 -20.06 25.01
N VAL A 310 -2.17 -21.22 25.53
CA VAL A 310 -1.50 -22.52 25.40
C VAL A 310 -2.36 -23.44 24.54
N SER A 311 -1.77 -24.05 23.52
CA SER A 311 -2.44 -25.05 22.69
C SER A 311 -1.53 -26.23 22.34
N ARG A 312 -2.13 -27.30 21.82
CA ARG A 312 -1.45 -28.53 21.39
C ARG A 312 -1.79 -28.81 19.93
N HIS A 313 -0.79 -29.26 19.18
CA HIS A 313 -1.01 -29.86 17.87
C HIS A 313 -1.41 -31.34 18.01
N ALA A 314 -1.87 -31.92 16.90
CA ALA A 314 -2.09 -33.36 16.76
C ALA A 314 -0.85 -34.21 17.11
N ASP A 315 0.37 -33.76 16.77
CA ASP A 315 1.65 -34.47 17.05
C ASP A 315 2.09 -34.44 18.54
N GLY A 316 1.31 -33.82 19.43
CA GLY A 316 1.63 -33.71 20.86
C GLY A 316 2.61 -32.57 21.22
N ARG A 317 3.08 -31.80 20.24
CA ARG A 317 3.80 -30.54 20.45
C ARG A 317 2.87 -29.53 21.14
N VAL A 318 3.42 -28.82 22.12
CA VAL A 318 2.71 -27.75 22.85
C VAL A 318 3.30 -26.41 22.41
N THR A 319 2.44 -25.46 22.10
CA THR A 319 2.77 -24.08 21.73
C THR A 319 2.20 -23.11 22.75
N VAL A 320 2.97 -22.07 23.06
CA VAL A 320 2.57 -21.01 23.98
C VAL A 320 2.80 -19.67 23.30
N LEU A 321 1.71 -18.92 23.11
CA LEU A 321 1.76 -17.49 22.84
C LEU A 321 1.58 -16.80 24.19
N ALA A 322 2.47 -15.87 24.53
CA ALA A 322 2.40 -15.10 25.76
C ALA A 322 2.75 -13.64 25.47
N TRP A 323 2.06 -12.73 26.13
CA TRP A 323 2.20 -11.28 26.01
C TRP A 323 2.32 -10.68 27.41
N ALA A 324 2.86 -9.46 27.52
CA ALA A 324 2.66 -8.67 28.72
C ALA A 324 1.26 -8.05 28.64
N PRO A 325 0.39 -8.18 29.66
CA PRO A 325 -0.77 -7.33 29.78
C PRO A 325 -0.34 -5.85 29.73
N VAL A 326 -1.14 -4.99 29.11
CA VAL A 326 -0.85 -3.56 28.99
C VAL A 326 -2.08 -2.74 29.36
N ASP A 327 -1.91 -1.80 30.30
CA ASP A 327 -2.93 -0.81 30.63
C ASP A 327 -2.74 0.41 29.70
N PRO A 328 -3.72 0.75 28.84
CA PRO A 328 -3.62 1.90 27.94
C PRO A 328 -3.59 3.25 28.68
N THR A 329 -3.94 3.31 29.96
CA THR A 329 -3.80 4.50 30.82
C THR A 329 -2.37 4.71 31.33
N GLY A 330 -1.43 3.80 31.02
CA GLY A 330 -0.02 3.91 31.38
C GLY A 330 0.31 3.51 32.82
N ARG A 331 -0.65 2.96 33.58
CA ARG A 331 -0.39 2.36 34.89
C ARG A 331 0.37 1.04 34.73
N HIS A 332 1.14 0.65 35.75
CA HIS A 332 1.79 -0.65 35.72
C HIS A 332 0.76 -1.78 35.95
N PRO A 333 0.68 -2.79 35.07
CA PRO A 333 -0.07 -4.01 35.36
C PRO A 333 0.46 -4.67 36.63
N ALA A 334 -0.43 -5.30 37.40
CA ALA A 334 -0.01 -6.14 38.51
C ALA A 334 0.88 -7.28 37.99
N ARG A 335 1.92 -7.67 38.74
CA ARG A 335 2.81 -8.77 38.35
C ARG A 335 2.08 -10.11 38.49
N THR A 336 1.42 -10.57 37.42
CA THR A 336 0.93 -11.94 37.31
C THR A 336 2.10 -12.91 37.37
N GLY A 337 2.10 -13.77 38.38
CA GLY A 337 3.10 -14.81 38.60
C GLY A 337 2.50 -16.18 38.31
N THR A 338 2.25 -16.50 37.04
CA THR A 338 1.50 -17.69 36.63
C THR A 338 2.37 -18.97 36.75
N PRO A 339 2.11 -19.87 37.73
CA PRO A 339 2.92 -21.08 37.91
C PRO A 339 2.57 -22.11 36.84
N CYS A 340 3.38 -22.18 35.78
CA CYS A 340 3.13 -23.06 34.63
C CYS A 340 3.43 -24.54 34.97
N ALA A 341 2.52 -25.18 35.72
CA ALA A 341 2.58 -26.58 36.13
C ALA A 341 2.27 -27.55 34.97
N CYS A 342 3.11 -27.54 33.93
CA CYS A 342 2.99 -28.48 32.82
C CYS A 342 3.46 -29.88 33.28
N PRO A 343 2.61 -30.94 33.20
CA PRO A 343 2.96 -32.28 33.66
C PRO A 343 3.87 -33.03 32.67
N CYS A 344 5.02 -32.43 32.36
CA CYS A 344 6.10 -33.04 31.60
C CYS A 344 6.75 -34.16 32.41
N ARG A 345 6.27 -35.41 32.23
CA ARG A 345 7.09 -36.60 32.55
C ARG A 345 8.45 -36.44 31.88
N SER A 346 9.51 -36.81 32.60
CA SER A 346 10.91 -36.59 32.22
C SER A 346 11.32 -37.41 30.98
N ALA A 347 11.13 -36.81 29.80
CA ALA A 347 11.72 -37.27 28.55
C ALA A 347 12.97 -36.43 28.24
N PRO A 348 14.13 -37.05 27.96
CA PRO A 348 15.34 -36.30 27.63
C PRO A 348 15.22 -35.61 26.25
N HIS A 349 15.87 -34.45 26.11
CA HIS A 349 15.97 -33.66 24.87
C HIS A 349 14.66 -33.12 24.27
N ARG A 350 14.00 -32.15 24.94
CA ARG A 350 13.09 -31.19 24.27
C ARG A 350 13.82 -29.91 23.85
N ALA A 351 13.90 -29.65 22.55
CA ALA A 351 14.45 -28.41 22.01
C ALA A 351 13.42 -27.26 22.10
N VAL A 352 13.64 -26.30 23.01
CA VAL A 352 12.75 -25.13 23.17
C VAL A 352 13.13 -24.03 22.20
N ARG A 353 12.39 -23.90 21.09
CA ARG A 353 12.62 -22.85 20.08
C ARG A 353 11.87 -21.56 20.43
N ARG A 354 12.51 -20.66 21.17
CA ARG A 354 11.97 -19.32 21.48
C ARG A 354 11.94 -18.43 20.23
N SER A 355 10.96 -17.55 20.14
CA SER A 355 10.91 -16.41 19.22
C SER A 355 10.35 -15.21 19.98
N SER A 356 10.86 -14.02 19.74
CA SER A 356 10.49 -12.81 20.47
C SER A 356 10.64 -11.58 19.59
N ALA A 357 9.59 -10.77 19.51
CA ALA A 357 9.70 -9.38 19.06
C ALA A 357 10.16 -8.53 20.26
N ALA A 358 11.22 -7.75 20.08
CA ALA A 358 11.71 -6.81 21.08
C ALA A 358 12.22 -5.56 20.36
N PRO A 359 12.05 -4.34 20.92
CA PRO A 359 12.68 -3.15 20.39
C PRO A 359 14.22 -3.27 20.48
N PRO A 360 14.98 -2.56 19.62
CA PRO A 360 16.44 -2.60 19.66
C PRO A 360 16.94 -2.01 20.99
N SER A 361 17.46 -2.88 21.86
CA SER A 361 18.05 -2.49 23.14
C SER A 361 19.25 -1.56 22.91
N THR A 362 19.23 -0.39 23.54
CA THR A 362 20.44 0.45 23.67
C THR A 362 21.54 -0.36 24.36
N ARG A 363 22.64 -0.61 23.64
CA ARG A 363 23.82 -1.24 24.24
C ARG A 363 24.47 -0.23 25.20
N SER A 364 24.16 -0.34 26.49
CA SER A 364 25.01 0.22 27.53
C SER A 364 26.43 -0.36 27.36
N ALA A 365 27.45 0.48 27.48
CA ALA A 365 28.83 0.04 27.30
C ALA A 365 29.25 -0.87 28.46
N ALA A 366 29.82 -2.03 28.13
CA ALA A 366 30.33 -2.96 29.14
C ALA A 366 31.70 -2.49 29.64
N THR A 367 31.73 -1.84 30.81
CA THR A 367 32.96 -1.54 31.54
C THR A 367 33.56 -2.85 32.10
N PRO A 368 34.84 -3.17 31.86
CA PRO A 368 35.43 -4.42 32.34
C PRO A 368 35.73 -4.36 33.85
N THR A 369 35.25 -5.35 34.59
CA THR A 369 35.64 -5.58 36.00
C THR A 369 36.82 -6.56 36.09
N PRO A 370 37.86 -6.28 36.90
CA PRO A 370 38.95 -7.23 37.18
C PRO A 370 38.50 -8.34 38.16
N PRO A 371 39.20 -9.48 38.22
CA PRO A 371 38.76 -10.66 38.97
C PRO A 371 39.36 -10.77 40.39
N GLY A 372 38.63 -11.48 41.27
CA GLY A 372 39.16 -12.07 42.51
C GLY A 372 38.78 -11.33 43.80
N GLY A 373 38.16 -12.06 44.74
CA GLY A 373 37.79 -11.54 46.07
C GLY A 373 36.68 -12.33 46.74
N THR A 374 37.03 -13.36 47.50
CA THR A 374 36.10 -14.09 48.40
C THR A 374 35.85 -13.29 49.68
N TRP A 375 34.65 -13.39 50.28
CA TRP A 375 34.42 -13.94 51.63
C TRP A 375 32.98 -13.69 52.14
N ALA A 376 32.64 -14.32 53.26
CA ALA A 376 31.32 -14.55 53.82
C ALA A 376 30.53 -13.30 54.27
N ALA A 377 29.21 -13.49 54.42
CA ALA A 377 28.33 -12.58 55.17
C ALA A 377 28.41 -12.82 56.69
N PRO A 378 28.15 -11.80 57.51
CA PRO A 378 27.59 -11.96 58.85
C PRO A 378 26.25 -11.21 59.05
N ALA A 379 25.65 -11.35 60.23
CA ALA A 379 24.28 -10.97 60.54
C ALA A 379 24.09 -9.54 61.12
N ARG A 380 22.81 -9.19 61.41
CA ARG A 380 22.40 -8.00 62.18
C ARG A 380 22.97 -8.00 63.62
N PRO A 381 22.97 -6.83 64.27
CA PRO A 381 22.24 -6.72 65.55
C PRO A 381 21.26 -5.54 65.63
N HIS A 382 20.60 -5.36 66.80
CA HIS A 382 19.61 -4.33 67.14
C HIS A 382 20.21 -3.15 67.95
N ALA A 383 19.60 -1.97 67.83
CA ALA A 383 19.40 -0.90 68.85
C ALA A 383 18.78 0.32 68.09
N ASP A 384 17.59 0.86 68.36
CA ASP A 384 16.97 1.41 69.59
C ASP A 384 17.21 2.92 69.79
N SER A 385 16.17 3.74 69.58
CA SER A 385 15.72 4.80 70.51
C SER A 385 14.43 5.53 70.02
N SER A 386 13.41 5.59 70.88
CA SER A 386 12.47 6.72 71.20
C SER A 386 12.36 7.95 70.26
N THR A 387 11.24 8.65 70.03
CA THR A 387 9.82 8.67 70.50
C THR A 387 9.06 9.70 69.60
N SER A 388 7.73 9.92 69.56
CA SER A 388 6.61 9.63 70.46
C SER A 388 5.26 9.44 69.73
N SER A 389 4.31 8.87 70.48
CA SER A 389 2.84 8.83 70.34
C SER A 389 2.15 10.17 69.91
N THR A 390 0.85 10.24 69.55
CA THR A 390 -0.33 9.60 70.22
C THR A 390 -1.60 9.50 69.34
N THR A 391 -2.53 8.60 69.69
CA THR A 391 -3.83 8.25 69.05
C THR A 391 -4.86 7.80 70.12
N PRO A 392 -6.15 7.49 69.81
CA PRO A 392 -6.92 7.69 68.58
C PRO A 392 -7.94 8.86 68.73
N PRO A 393 -9.29 8.76 68.99
CA PRO A 393 -10.26 7.64 69.11
C PRO A 393 -11.20 7.50 67.87
N ASN A 394 -12.40 6.92 68.05
CA ASN A 394 -13.52 6.76 67.08
C ASN A 394 -14.81 6.36 67.85
N PRO A 395 -16.04 6.29 67.27
CA PRO A 395 -16.56 6.81 66.00
C PRO A 395 -17.53 8.01 66.29
N PRO A 396 -18.90 8.02 66.18
CA PRO A 396 -19.95 7.08 65.72
C PRO A 396 -20.76 7.58 64.49
N ALA A 397 -21.98 7.04 64.26
CA ALA A 397 -23.01 7.53 63.32
C ALA A 397 -24.35 7.80 64.04
N PRO A 398 -25.34 8.48 63.42
CA PRO A 398 -26.54 7.72 63.02
C PRO A 398 -27.34 8.23 61.78
N THR A 399 -28.30 7.39 61.37
CA THR A 399 -29.50 7.60 60.51
C THR A 399 -30.01 9.05 60.34
N SER A 400 -30.40 9.53 59.15
CA SER A 400 -31.67 9.28 58.41
C SER A 400 -31.85 10.42 57.36
N GLY A 401 -32.78 10.45 56.39
CA GLY A 401 -33.82 9.52 55.89
C GLY A 401 -34.83 10.27 54.99
N CYS A 402 -35.66 9.55 54.20
CA CYS A 402 -36.79 10.06 53.39
C CYS A 402 -36.47 11.03 52.20
N ARG A 403 -36.81 10.65 50.95
CA ARG A 403 -38.04 10.96 50.17
C ARG A 403 -38.05 12.36 49.49
N SER A 404 -38.71 12.60 48.35
CA SER A 404 -39.18 11.74 47.24
C SER A 404 -39.89 12.59 46.16
N ARG A 405 -39.80 12.23 44.87
CA ARG A 405 -40.63 12.75 43.74
C ARG A 405 -40.41 14.26 43.42
N THR A 406 -40.77 14.82 42.25
CA THR A 406 -41.47 14.28 41.06
C THR A 406 -40.96 14.94 39.76
N ALA A 407 -41.39 14.40 38.61
CA ALA A 407 -41.37 15.03 37.28
C ALA A 407 -42.20 16.35 37.22
N ALA A 408 -42.30 17.13 36.12
CA ALA A 408 -41.98 16.88 34.71
C ALA A 408 -41.97 18.20 33.88
N ARG A 409 -41.55 18.14 32.59
CA ARG A 409 -42.10 18.90 31.43
C ARG A 409 -41.99 20.46 31.42
N ILE A 410 -42.13 21.21 30.32
CA ILE A 410 -41.77 21.03 28.88
C ILE A 410 -41.76 22.42 28.19
N SER A 411 -40.85 22.65 27.22
CA SER A 411 -40.92 23.63 26.09
C SER A 411 -40.96 25.18 26.26
N ASN A 412 -40.44 25.83 25.21
CA ASN A 412 -40.83 27.11 24.56
C ASN A 412 -40.36 28.50 25.09
N SER A 413 -39.59 29.16 24.22
CA SER A 413 -39.44 30.63 24.07
C SER A 413 -40.60 31.22 23.22
N PRO A 414 -40.81 32.56 23.06
CA PRO A 414 -39.89 33.42 22.26
C PRO A 414 -39.78 34.94 22.63
N TRP A 415 -38.77 35.61 22.03
CA TRP A 415 -38.66 37.00 21.48
C TRP A 415 -39.66 38.14 21.87
N PRO A 416 -39.21 39.42 22.01
CA PRO A 416 -38.88 40.29 20.85
C PRO A 416 -37.71 41.30 21.04
N ALA A 417 -37.54 42.26 20.09
CA ALA A 417 -36.35 43.11 19.91
C ALA A 417 -36.64 44.60 19.57
N THR A 418 -35.61 45.48 19.57
CA THR A 418 -35.43 46.81 18.88
C THR A 418 -34.23 47.56 19.54
N ARG A 419 -33.51 48.56 18.98
CA ARG A 419 -33.49 49.31 17.68
C ARG A 419 -32.07 49.89 17.40
N SER A 420 -31.82 50.37 16.17
CA SER A 420 -30.59 51.03 15.64
C SER A 420 -30.80 52.58 15.45
N PRO A 421 -30.04 53.44 14.69
CA PRO A 421 -28.92 53.23 13.73
C PRO A 421 -27.79 54.33 13.60
N SER A 422 -26.76 54.09 12.75
CA SER A 422 -26.03 55.04 11.83
C SER A 422 -24.65 54.47 11.39
N SER A 423 -23.99 54.85 10.27
CA SER A 423 -24.44 55.13 8.88
C SER A 423 -23.24 55.12 7.89
N ASN A 424 -23.39 54.53 6.68
CA ASN A 424 -22.67 54.73 5.38
C ASN A 424 -21.11 54.90 5.36
N SER A 425 -20.25 54.01 4.80
CA SER A 425 -20.04 53.52 3.38
C SER A 425 -19.26 54.48 2.45
N PRO A 426 -18.52 54.05 1.38
CA PRO A 426 -18.23 52.70 0.84
C PRO A 426 -16.72 52.44 0.46
N ARG A 427 -16.41 51.36 -0.29
CA ARG A 427 -15.07 51.00 -0.87
C ARG A 427 -14.89 51.54 -2.31
N PRO A 428 -13.67 51.49 -2.93
CA PRO A 428 -13.37 50.37 -3.84
C PRO A 428 -11.88 49.87 -3.95
N ARG A 429 -11.75 48.69 -4.58
CA ARG A 429 -10.58 47.86 -4.99
C ARG A 429 -9.25 48.55 -5.35
N ARG A 430 -8.11 47.91 -5.00
CA ARG A 430 -7.09 47.36 -5.93
C ARG A 430 -5.95 46.58 -5.23
N ASP A 431 -5.54 45.47 -5.84
CA ASP A 431 -4.19 44.86 -5.79
C ASP A 431 -3.40 45.37 -7.03
N PRO A 432 -2.04 45.34 -7.13
CA PRO A 432 -1.21 44.16 -6.79
C PRO A 432 0.27 44.34 -6.33
N ALA A 433 0.87 43.22 -5.92
CA ALA A 433 2.26 42.75 -6.16
C ALA A 433 3.51 43.48 -5.58
N LEU A 434 4.43 42.66 -5.03
CA LEU A 434 5.88 42.87 -4.71
C LEU A 434 6.26 44.11 -3.87
N VAL A 435 7.03 43.97 -2.78
CA VAL A 435 8.47 43.65 -2.75
C VAL A 435 8.86 43.13 -1.36
N GLY A 436 9.82 42.21 -1.28
CA GLY A 436 10.29 41.65 -0.01
C GLY A 436 11.22 42.59 0.77
N ARG A 437 11.20 42.49 2.12
CA ARG A 437 12.21 43.14 2.97
C ARG A 437 12.59 42.24 4.15
N THR A 438 13.87 41.91 4.26
CA THR A 438 14.44 41.04 5.28
C THR A 438 14.42 41.70 6.65
N ALA A 439 13.79 41.09 7.65
CA ALA A 439 13.95 41.46 9.04
C ALA A 439 15.25 40.87 9.61
N ALA A 440 16.10 41.69 10.21
CA ALA A 440 17.35 41.24 10.81
C ALA A 440 17.12 40.63 12.20
N ALA A 441 17.67 39.43 12.44
CA ALA A 441 17.71 38.82 13.77
C ALA A 441 18.80 39.47 14.64
N ARG A 442 18.57 39.53 15.96
CA ARG A 442 19.55 40.01 16.94
C ARG A 442 20.61 38.93 17.22
N PRO A 443 21.90 39.27 17.39
CA PRO A 443 22.93 38.31 17.77
C PRO A 443 22.87 38.01 19.27
N GLY A 444 22.82 36.73 19.64
CA GLY A 444 22.84 36.32 21.05
C GLY A 444 22.10 35.00 21.31
N ASP A 445 22.67 33.89 20.82
CA ASP A 445 22.64 32.56 21.47
C ASP A 445 23.29 31.52 20.54
N THR A 446 24.59 31.27 20.74
CA THR A 446 25.37 30.30 19.95
C THR A 446 25.19 28.87 20.47
N VAL A 447 23.96 28.34 20.37
CA VAL A 447 23.72 26.89 20.50
C VAL A 447 24.41 26.20 19.34
N SER A 448 25.54 25.54 19.62
CA SER A 448 26.34 24.81 18.64
C SER A 448 25.58 23.57 18.15
N THR A 449 24.74 23.76 17.13
CA THR A 449 24.06 22.68 16.42
C THR A 449 25.05 21.98 15.50
N VAL A 450 25.87 21.11 16.09
CA VAL A 450 26.64 20.12 15.33
C VAL A 450 25.65 19.21 14.60
N ARG A 451 25.32 19.59 13.37
CA ARG A 451 24.62 18.72 12.41
C ARG A 451 25.51 17.49 12.21
N ALA A 452 25.18 16.40 12.89
CA ALA A 452 25.76 15.10 12.60
C ALA A 452 25.57 14.81 11.12
N ALA A 453 26.68 14.79 10.37
CA ALA A 453 26.65 14.61 8.93
C ALA A 453 26.14 13.19 8.62
N ALA A 454 24.87 13.08 8.23
CA ALA A 454 24.25 11.80 7.95
C ALA A 454 25.07 11.04 6.90
N PHE A 455 25.43 9.80 7.23
CA PHE A 455 26.33 8.97 6.44
C PHE A 455 25.76 8.81 5.02
N GLY A 456 26.54 9.16 3.99
CA GLY A 456 26.07 9.11 2.59
C GLY A 456 25.28 10.35 2.10
N THR A 457 25.55 11.55 2.62
CA THR A 457 24.94 12.80 2.09
C THR A 457 25.86 13.62 1.17
N GLY A 458 27.18 13.43 1.24
CA GLY A 458 28.17 14.24 0.50
C GLY A 458 28.30 13.92 -0.99
N PRO A 459 28.86 14.85 -1.81
CA PRO A 459 28.97 14.68 -3.26
C PRO A 459 29.82 13.46 -3.66
N LEU A 460 30.91 13.18 -2.94
CA LEU A 460 31.76 12.00 -3.16
C LEU A 460 30.98 10.69 -2.98
N SER A 461 30.12 10.60 -1.97
CA SER A 461 29.30 9.39 -1.76
C SER A 461 28.27 9.17 -2.88
N ARG A 462 27.70 10.26 -3.42
CA ARG A 462 26.79 10.20 -4.59
C ARG A 462 27.54 9.81 -5.87
N ALA A 463 28.78 10.29 -6.04
CA ALA A 463 29.64 9.88 -7.16
C ALA A 463 30.02 8.39 -7.07
N ALA A 464 30.46 7.91 -5.89
CA ALA A 464 30.79 6.50 -5.67
C ALA A 464 29.60 5.56 -5.93
N ALA A 465 28.41 5.96 -5.51
CA ALA A 465 27.16 5.22 -5.78
C ALA A 465 26.77 5.18 -7.26
N LEU A 466 26.99 6.28 -8.00
CA LEU A 466 26.81 6.32 -9.46
C LEU A 466 27.82 5.40 -10.17
N ILE A 467 29.08 5.44 -9.77
CA ILE A 467 30.15 4.57 -10.30
C ILE A 467 29.82 3.09 -10.02
N HIS A 468 29.43 2.74 -8.79
CA HIS A 468 28.99 1.39 -8.44
C HIS A 468 27.79 0.94 -9.30
N THR A 469 26.79 1.81 -9.48
CA THR A 469 25.63 1.53 -10.34
C THR A 469 26.05 1.26 -11.78
N LEU A 470 26.92 2.09 -12.34
CA LEU A 470 27.43 1.94 -13.71
C LEU A 470 28.22 0.63 -13.86
N VAL A 471 29.19 0.34 -12.97
CA VAL A 471 30.03 -0.87 -13.04
C VAL A 471 29.21 -2.15 -12.93
N ILE A 472 28.21 -2.21 -12.04
CA ILE A 472 27.36 -3.40 -11.92
C ILE A 472 26.42 -3.56 -13.13
N VAL A 473 25.90 -2.46 -13.70
CA VAL A 473 25.11 -2.52 -14.93
C VAL A 473 25.97 -2.93 -16.14
N GLU A 474 27.20 -2.43 -16.24
CA GLU A 474 28.18 -2.80 -17.29
C GLU A 474 28.45 -4.31 -17.27
N ALA A 475 28.82 -4.84 -16.10
CA ALA A 475 29.12 -6.25 -15.91
C ALA A 475 27.94 -7.16 -16.25
N LEU A 476 26.70 -6.73 -15.95
CA LEU A 476 25.49 -7.51 -16.25
C LEU A 476 25.05 -7.38 -17.71
N LEU A 477 25.23 -6.22 -18.35
CA LEU A 477 25.03 -6.05 -19.80
C LEU A 477 26.01 -6.95 -20.55
N LEU A 478 27.30 -6.89 -20.21
CA LEU A 478 28.32 -7.74 -20.83
C LEU A 478 28.05 -9.23 -20.58
N LEU A 479 27.71 -9.64 -19.36
CA LEU A 479 27.40 -11.05 -19.04
C LEU A 479 26.18 -11.58 -19.81
N THR A 480 25.15 -10.75 -20.04
CA THR A 480 23.95 -11.17 -20.78
C THR A 480 24.09 -11.06 -22.31
N ALA A 481 24.95 -10.17 -22.80
CA ALA A 481 25.34 -10.10 -24.21
C ALA A 481 26.43 -11.13 -24.58
N ALA A 482 27.17 -11.68 -23.61
CA ALA A 482 28.35 -12.53 -23.81
C ALA A 482 28.16 -13.69 -24.80
N PRO A 483 27.03 -14.45 -24.84
CA PRO A 483 26.84 -15.51 -25.84
C PRO A 483 26.84 -14.98 -27.28
N GLY A 484 26.33 -13.75 -27.48
CA GLY A 484 26.35 -13.06 -28.76
C GLY A 484 27.73 -12.49 -29.10
N LEU A 485 28.36 -11.80 -28.14
CA LEU A 485 29.69 -11.21 -28.31
C LEU A 485 30.77 -12.29 -28.58
N ALA A 486 30.70 -13.44 -27.90
CA ALA A 486 31.58 -14.58 -28.17
C ALA A 486 31.33 -15.16 -29.57
N GLY A 487 30.09 -15.15 -30.06
CA GLY A 487 29.77 -15.50 -31.44
C GLY A 487 30.44 -14.58 -32.45
N LEU A 488 30.35 -13.25 -32.25
CA LEU A 488 31.01 -12.26 -33.13
C LEU A 488 32.54 -12.47 -33.19
N LEU A 489 33.19 -12.74 -32.06
CA LEU A 489 34.63 -13.01 -31.99
C LEU A 489 35.08 -14.30 -32.71
N LEU A 490 34.14 -15.18 -33.08
CA LEU A 490 34.41 -16.39 -33.86
C LEU A 490 34.12 -16.24 -35.36
N LEU A 491 33.57 -15.09 -35.80
CA LEU A 491 33.30 -14.82 -37.21
C LEU A 491 34.50 -14.15 -37.87
N THR A 492 34.84 -14.58 -39.09
CA THR A 492 35.76 -13.83 -39.94
C THR A 492 35.08 -12.53 -40.42
N PRO A 493 35.82 -11.41 -40.56
CA PRO A 493 35.30 -10.15 -41.14
C PRO A 493 34.99 -10.23 -42.65
N ASP A 494 34.03 -11.07 -43.02
CA ASP A 494 33.56 -11.31 -44.38
C ASP A 494 32.11 -10.78 -44.55
N PRO A 495 31.78 -10.03 -45.61
CA PRO A 495 30.41 -9.58 -45.89
C PRO A 495 29.35 -10.71 -45.93
N ALA A 496 29.73 -11.94 -46.29
CA ALA A 496 28.84 -13.11 -46.25
C ALA A 496 28.40 -13.48 -44.82
N ASN A 497 29.19 -13.14 -43.80
CA ASN A 497 28.87 -13.40 -42.39
C ASN A 497 27.88 -12.37 -41.78
N LEU A 498 27.51 -11.30 -42.50
CA LEU A 498 26.62 -10.26 -41.97
C LEU A 498 25.29 -10.78 -41.36
N PRO A 499 24.57 -11.75 -41.97
CA PRO A 499 23.36 -12.33 -41.36
C PRO A 499 23.66 -13.09 -40.06
N LEU A 500 24.80 -13.76 -39.97
CA LEU A 500 25.21 -14.52 -38.78
C LEU A 500 25.66 -13.57 -37.65
N ALA A 501 26.37 -12.49 -37.99
CA ALA A 501 26.67 -11.41 -37.06
C ALA A 501 25.40 -10.75 -36.51
N ALA A 502 24.37 -10.57 -37.34
CA ALA A 502 23.07 -10.07 -36.89
C ALA A 502 22.34 -11.02 -35.92
N LEU A 503 22.45 -12.34 -36.13
CA LEU A 503 21.96 -13.33 -35.15
C LEU A 503 22.73 -13.23 -33.82
N CYS A 504 24.05 -13.06 -33.86
CA CYS A 504 24.88 -12.82 -32.68
C CYS A 504 24.54 -11.50 -31.95
N LEU A 505 23.94 -10.52 -32.62
CA LEU A 505 23.47 -9.27 -32.01
C LEU A 505 22.06 -9.34 -31.40
N LEU A 506 21.32 -10.46 -31.54
CA LEU A 506 19.98 -10.61 -30.95
C LEU A 506 19.95 -10.46 -29.41
N PRO A 507 20.89 -11.01 -28.61
CA PRO A 507 20.90 -10.85 -27.15
C PRO A 507 21.15 -9.40 -26.69
N LEU A 508 21.76 -8.56 -27.54
CA LEU A 508 22.15 -7.20 -27.16
C LEU A 508 20.94 -6.29 -26.89
N GLY A 509 19.83 -6.44 -27.63
CA GLY A 509 18.62 -5.64 -27.43
C GLY A 509 18.04 -5.79 -26.02
N PRO A 510 17.73 -7.02 -25.58
CA PRO A 510 17.36 -7.30 -24.19
C PRO A 510 18.38 -6.81 -23.14
N ALA A 511 19.69 -6.98 -23.39
CA ALA A 511 20.74 -6.53 -22.46
C ALA A 511 20.77 -5.00 -22.30
N VAL A 512 20.69 -4.28 -23.43
CA VAL A 512 20.59 -2.81 -23.49
C VAL A 512 19.31 -2.33 -22.81
N SER A 513 18.16 -2.98 -23.02
CA SER A 513 16.92 -2.62 -22.34
C SER A 513 16.98 -2.87 -20.82
N ALA A 514 17.56 -3.98 -20.38
CA ALA A 514 17.76 -4.26 -18.96
C ALA A 514 18.68 -3.22 -18.29
N ALA A 515 19.73 -2.78 -18.99
CA ALA A 515 20.60 -1.69 -18.54
C ALA A 515 19.87 -0.34 -18.50
N LEU A 516 19.15 0.04 -19.56
CA LEU A 516 18.34 1.27 -19.61
C LEU A 516 17.29 1.29 -18.48
N TYR A 517 16.61 0.17 -18.21
CA TYR A 517 15.67 0.05 -17.11
C TYR A 517 16.34 0.26 -15.74
N ALA A 518 17.48 -0.39 -15.51
CA ALA A 518 18.25 -0.27 -14.27
C ALA A 518 18.81 1.15 -14.04
N LEU A 519 19.31 1.78 -15.10
CA LEU A 519 19.85 3.14 -15.06
C LEU A 519 18.76 4.19 -14.89
N HIS A 520 17.56 3.98 -15.43
CA HIS A 520 16.41 4.85 -15.20
C HIS A 520 15.92 4.76 -13.75
N HIS A 521 15.66 3.54 -13.27
CA HIS A 521 15.14 3.27 -11.92
C HIS A 521 16.20 3.29 -10.80
N ARG A 522 17.39 3.86 -11.04
CA ARG A 522 18.45 3.91 -10.03
C ARG A 522 18.05 4.86 -8.89
N SER A 523 18.13 4.36 -7.65
CA SER A 523 17.86 5.19 -6.48
C SER A 523 18.89 6.32 -6.34
N ARG A 524 18.45 7.45 -5.79
CA ARG A 524 19.34 8.53 -5.30
C ARG A 524 19.60 8.42 -3.79
N ASP A 525 18.89 7.51 -3.12
CA ASP A 525 19.12 7.13 -1.73
C ASP A 525 20.32 6.17 -1.66
N LEU A 526 21.33 6.53 -0.88
CA LEU A 526 22.57 5.75 -0.79
C LEU A 526 22.44 4.50 0.12
N THR A 527 21.28 4.31 0.75
CA THR A 527 20.98 3.11 1.55
C THR A 527 20.43 1.93 0.72
N GLU A 528 19.94 2.16 -0.51
CA GLU A 528 19.28 1.15 -1.34
C GLU A 528 20.02 0.83 -2.67
N LEU A 529 21.33 0.58 -2.59
CA LEU A 529 22.15 0.21 -3.75
C LEU A 529 21.92 -1.24 -4.21
N HIS A 530 20.91 -1.46 -5.05
CA HIS A 530 20.55 -2.77 -5.62
C HIS A 530 20.51 -2.83 -7.17
N PRO A 531 21.52 -2.30 -7.90
CA PRO A 531 21.49 -2.21 -9.37
C PRO A 531 21.20 -3.56 -10.07
N ALA A 532 21.78 -4.66 -9.58
CA ALA A 532 21.56 -6.00 -10.13
C ALA A 532 20.09 -6.47 -10.08
N ARG A 533 19.35 -6.10 -9.02
CA ARG A 533 17.91 -6.45 -8.92
C ARG A 533 17.07 -5.66 -9.92
N ALA A 534 17.41 -4.39 -10.15
CA ALA A 534 16.75 -3.56 -11.16
C ALA A 534 17.02 -4.10 -12.57
N PHE A 535 18.26 -4.47 -12.89
CA PHE A 535 18.65 -5.07 -14.17
C PHE A 535 17.88 -6.38 -14.44
N LEU A 536 17.88 -7.31 -13.48
CA LEU A 536 17.16 -8.58 -13.61
C LEU A 536 15.63 -8.41 -13.72
N ARG A 537 15.05 -7.36 -13.14
CA ARG A 537 13.63 -7.00 -13.33
C ARG A 537 13.39 -6.47 -14.75
N GLY A 538 14.21 -5.53 -15.23
CA GLY A 538 14.13 -4.99 -16.58
C GLY A 538 14.25 -6.07 -17.65
N TRP A 539 15.21 -6.98 -17.51
CA TRP A 539 15.36 -8.14 -18.39
C TRP A 539 14.08 -8.98 -18.48
N ARG A 540 13.52 -9.37 -17.32
CA ARG A 540 12.30 -10.21 -17.25
C ARG A 540 11.05 -9.55 -17.85
N LEU A 541 10.93 -8.23 -17.71
CA LEU A 541 9.81 -7.47 -18.28
C LEU A 541 9.97 -7.26 -19.80
N ASN A 542 11.18 -6.87 -20.23
CA ASN A 542 11.35 -6.21 -21.52
C ASN A 542 11.96 -7.11 -22.61
N ALA A 543 12.59 -8.25 -22.29
CA ALA A 543 13.31 -9.06 -23.27
C ALA A 543 12.44 -9.47 -24.47
N VAL A 544 11.23 -10.02 -24.25
CA VAL A 544 10.33 -10.45 -25.32
C VAL A 544 9.70 -9.25 -26.08
N PRO A 545 9.18 -8.19 -25.41
CA PRO A 545 8.75 -6.97 -26.09
C PRO A 545 9.83 -6.34 -26.97
N VAL A 546 11.08 -6.26 -26.49
CA VAL A 546 12.20 -5.66 -27.23
C VAL A 546 12.61 -6.52 -28.42
N LEU A 547 12.70 -7.84 -28.29
CA LEU A 547 13.03 -8.72 -29.42
C LEU A 547 12.06 -8.57 -30.61
N LYS A 548 10.78 -8.26 -30.36
CA LYS A 548 9.77 -8.00 -31.41
C LYS A 548 10.03 -6.73 -32.24
N LEU A 549 10.88 -5.81 -31.78
CA LEU A 549 11.33 -4.62 -32.52
C LEU A 549 12.79 -4.76 -32.96
N TRP A 550 13.64 -5.34 -32.10
CA TRP A 550 15.07 -5.50 -32.30
C TRP A 550 15.40 -6.48 -33.43
N ALA A 551 14.72 -7.63 -33.52
CA ALA A 551 15.00 -8.61 -34.58
C ALA A 551 14.61 -8.11 -35.98
N PRO A 552 13.43 -7.48 -36.21
CA PRO A 552 13.14 -6.82 -37.48
C PRO A 552 14.11 -5.67 -37.81
N LEU A 553 14.49 -4.86 -36.81
CA LEU A 553 15.44 -3.76 -37.01
C LEU A 553 16.83 -4.28 -37.43
N LEU A 554 17.37 -5.29 -36.73
CA LEU A 554 18.64 -5.93 -37.13
C LEU A 554 18.54 -6.55 -38.52
N THR A 555 17.45 -7.23 -38.85
CA THR A 555 17.24 -7.80 -40.20
C THR A 555 17.29 -6.72 -41.28
N TRP A 556 16.61 -5.59 -41.06
CA TRP A 556 16.61 -4.45 -41.98
C TRP A 556 17.98 -3.77 -42.10
N LEU A 557 18.66 -3.53 -40.98
CA LEU A 557 20.02 -2.99 -40.97
C LEU A 557 21.03 -3.93 -41.64
N THR A 558 20.84 -5.24 -41.54
CA THR A 558 21.66 -6.25 -42.23
C THR A 558 21.50 -6.15 -43.74
N VAL A 559 20.27 -5.99 -44.24
CA VAL A 559 20.01 -5.78 -45.67
C VAL A 559 20.68 -4.49 -46.17
N ILE A 560 20.60 -3.39 -45.41
CA ILE A 560 21.30 -2.14 -45.74
C ILE A 560 22.82 -2.34 -45.75
N ALA A 561 23.40 -2.97 -44.72
CA ALA A 561 24.84 -3.20 -44.62
C ALA A 561 25.37 -4.12 -45.73
N PHE A 562 24.65 -5.19 -46.06
CA PHE A 562 24.99 -6.11 -47.14
C PHE A 562 24.89 -5.42 -48.52
N THR A 563 23.88 -4.56 -48.71
CA THR A 563 23.75 -3.76 -49.95
C THR A 563 24.86 -2.72 -50.08
N LEU A 564 25.29 -2.10 -48.97
CA LEU A 564 26.37 -1.12 -48.96
C LEU A 564 27.75 -1.75 -49.20
N THR A 565 28.03 -2.92 -48.59
CA THR A 565 29.30 -3.65 -48.80
C THR A 565 29.46 -4.15 -50.24
N HIS A 566 28.37 -4.53 -50.90
CA HIS A 566 28.37 -4.96 -52.31
C HIS A 566 27.95 -3.85 -53.30
N PHE A 567 27.90 -2.57 -52.86
CA PHE A 567 27.27 -1.51 -53.65
C PHE A 567 27.89 -1.31 -55.05
N SER A 568 29.20 -1.53 -55.19
CA SER A 568 29.91 -1.47 -56.47
C SER A 568 29.38 -2.44 -57.53
N ALA A 569 28.80 -3.57 -57.13
CA ALA A 569 28.20 -4.55 -58.03
C ALA A 569 26.80 -4.14 -58.54
N THR A 570 26.18 -3.10 -57.97
CA THR A 570 24.81 -2.66 -58.35
C THR A 570 24.76 -1.83 -59.63
N GLY A 571 25.88 -1.23 -60.06
CA GLY A 571 25.93 -0.27 -61.16
C GLY A 571 25.22 1.06 -60.89
N LEU A 572 24.70 1.30 -59.68
CA LEU A 572 23.93 2.50 -59.35
C LEU A 572 24.84 3.73 -59.08
N PRO A 573 24.36 4.95 -59.40
CA PRO A 573 25.04 6.18 -59.02
C PRO A 573 25.29 6.27 -57.50
N GLY A 574 26.48 6.72 -57.10
CA GLY A 574 26.94 6.72 -55.70
C GLY A 574 26.07 7.51 -54.70
N TRP A 575 25.17 8.39 -55.16
CA TRP A 575 24.21 9.05 -54.28
C TRP A 575 23.18 8.08 -53.68
N TRP A 576 22.93 6.93 -54.31
CA TRP A 576 22.10 5.86 -53.71
C TRP A 576 22.75 5.25 -52.47
N ALA A 577 24.08 5.10 -52.44
CA ALA A 577 24.79 4.64 -51.25
C ALA A 577 24.65 5.66 -50.09
N ALA A 578 24.68 6.96 -50.40
CA ALA A 578 24.44 8.01 -49.41
C ALA A 578 22.99 7.98 -48.86
N LEU A 579 21.99 7.72 -49.70
CA LEU A 579 20.60 7.55 -49.25
C LEU A 579 20.41 6.28 -48.40
N LEU A 580 21.07 5.18 -48.76
CA LEU A 580 21.05 3.94 -47.97
C LEU A 580 21.72 4.14 -46.60
N ALA A 581 22.86 4.82 -46.54
CA ALA A 581 23.52 5.18 -45.28
C ALA A 581 22.67 6.12 -44.41
N LEU A 582 22.00 7.11 -45.02
CA LEU A 582 21.05 7.99 -44.33
C LEU A 582 19.85 7.20 -43.79
N THR A 583 19.32 6.24 -44.56
CA THR A 583 18.21 5.37 -44.16
C THR A 583 18.60 4.42 -43.02
N GLY A 584 19.83 3.87 -43.05
CA GLY A 584 20.38 3.09 -41.93
C GLY A 584 20.55 3.94 -40.67
N THR A 585 21.06 5.16 -40.80
CA THR A 585 21.18 6.13 -39.70
C THR A 585 19.82 6.48 -39.09
N GLY A 586 18.82 6.78 -39.93
CA GLY A 586 17.44 7.02 -39.48
C GLY A 586 16.82 5.81 -38.78
N SER A 587 17.11 4.60 -39.26
CA SER A 587 16.65 3.33 -38.65
C SER A 587 17.30 3.10 -37.27
N LEU A 588 18.58 3.43 -37.09
CA LEU A 588 19.27 3.39 -35.79
C LEU A 588 18.70 4.42 -34.81
N LEU A 589 18.42 5.65 -35.25
CA LEU A 589 17.79 6.69 -34.42
C LEU A 589 16.36 6.30 -34.00
N TRP A 590 15.58 5.72 -34.91
CA TRP A 590 14.27 5.15 -34.60
C TRP A 590 14.40 4.02 -33.57
N GLY A 591 15.38 3.14 -33.75
CA GLY A 591 15.68 2.05 -32.82
C GLY A 591 16.04 2.53 -31.41
N ALA A 592 16.79 3.63 -31.29
CA ALA A 592 17.12 4.24 -30.00
C ALA A 592 15.88 4.76 -29.26
N HIS A 593 15.00 5.50 -29.94
CA HIS A 593 13.72 5.94 -29.36
C HIS A 593 12.80 4.76 -29.03
N ALA A 594 12.70 3.77 -29.92
CA ALA A 594 11.91 2.55 -29.71
C ALA A 594 12.41 1.74 -28.51
N LEU A 595 13.73 1.65 -28.30
CA LEU A 595 14.33 1.02 -27.12
C LEU A 595 13.97 1.76 -25.83
N ILE A 596 14.08 3.09 -25.79
CA ILE A 596 13.67 3.89 -24.62
C ILE A 596 12.20 3.62 -24.29
N LEU A 597 11.32 3.71 -25.28
CA LEU A 597 9.88 3.54 -25.10
C LEU A 597 9.51 2.13 -24.62
N THR A 598 10.01 1.09 -25.31
CA THR A 598 9.74 -0.32 -24.95
C THR A 598 10.34 -0.71 -23.59
N THR A 599 11.35 0.03 -23.13
CA THR A 599 12.00 -0.24 -21.84
C THR A 599 11.21 0.33 -20.65
N LEU A 600 10.51 1.45 -20.86
CA LEU A 600 9.91 2.25 -19.79
C LEU A 600 8.37 2.21 -19.80
N PHE A 601 7.74 1.83 -20.91
CA PHE A 601 6.29 1.87 -21.10
C PHE A 601 5.76 0.59 -21.77
N THR A 602 4.52 0.20 -21.42
CA THR A 602 3.88 -1.03 -21.89
C THR A 602 2.86 -0.76 -23.00
N PHE A 603 3.35 -0.43 -24.19
CA PHE A 603 2.52 -0.26 -25.40
C PHE A 603 2.54 -1.50 -26.31
N ARG A 604 1.57 -1.57 -27.23
CA ARG A 604 1.57 -2.55 -28.33
C ARG A 604 2.72 -2.23 -29.29
N THR A 605 3.41 -3.26 -29.79
CA THR A 605 4.58 -3.14 -30.68
C THR A 605 4.39 -2.18 -31.86
N ARG A 606 3.20 -2.18 -32.49
CA ARG A 606 2.86 -1.27 -33.60
C ARG A 606 2.80 0.20 -33.19
N ASP A 607 2.38 0.47 -31.96
CA ASP A 607 2.15 1.82 -31.47
C ASP A 607 3.44 2.40 -30.86
N THR A 608 4.28 1.57 -30.24
CA THR A 608 5.68 1.92 -29.94
C THR A 608 6.45 2.29 -31.21
N ALA A 609 6.28 1.53 -32.30
CA ALA A 609 6.92 1.82 -33.59
C ALA A 609 6.49 3.17 -34.18
N ARG A 610 5.21 3.53 -34.03
CA ARG A 610 4.65 4.83 -34.43
C ARG A 610 5.18 5.98 -33.56
N LEU A 611 5.16 5.83 -32.24
CA LEU A 611 5.67 6.83 -31.30
C LEU A 611 7.17 7.08 -31.52
N ALA A 612 7.98 6.04 -31.69
CA ALA A 612 9.40 6.18 -32.01
C ALA A 612 9.65 6.96 -33.33
N ALA A 613 8.81 6.76 -34.35
CA ALA A 613 8.88 7.51 -35.61
C ALA A 613 8.42 8.96 -35.47
N TYR A 614 7.38 9.23 -34.66
CA TYR A 614 6.92 10.58 -34.31
C TYR A 614 8.01 11.37 -33.56
N PHE A 615 8.62 10.76 -32.55
CA PHE A 615 9.61 11.42 -31.69
C PHE A 615 10.94 11.75 -32.38
N LEU A 616 11.27 11.10 -33.51
CA LEU A 616 12.39 11.52 -34.38
C LEU A 616 12.31 13.00 -34.74
N LEU A 617 11.12 13.47 -35.13
CA LEU A 617 10.86 14.81 -35.64
C LEU A 617 10.35 15.76 -34.55
N ARG A 618 9.52 15.26 -33.63
CA ARG A 618 8.93 16.05 -32.52
C ARG A 618 9.98 16.56 -31.54
N HIS A 619 10.99 15.75 -31.21
CA HIS A 619 12.07 16.11 -30.26
C HIS A 619 13.44 16.14 -30.93
N PRO A 620 13.73 17.14 -31.79
CA PRO A 620 14.99 17.19 -32.53
C PRO A 620 16.22 17.25 -31.62
N ARG A 621 16.10 17.83 -30.40
CA ARG A 621 17.19 17.82 -29.40
C ARG A 621 17.48 16.40 -28.85
N ALA A 622 16.46 15.56 -28.67
CA ALA A 622 16.65 14.18 -28.24
C ALA A 622 17.25 13.34 -29.38
N THR A 623 16.75 13.50 -30.60
CA THR A 623 17.27 12.84 -31.81
C THR A 623 18.71 13.24 -32.12
N LEU A 624 19.09 14.51 -31.97
CA LEU A 624 20.48 14.98 -32.08
C LEU A 624 21.38 14.44 -30.97
N GLY A 625 20.86 14.25 -29.76
CA GLY A 625 21.55 13.57 -28.66
C GLY A 625 21.86 12.11 -28.99
N ALA A 626 20.86 11.37 -29.49
CA ALA A 626 21.04 10.00 -29.97
C ALA A 626 22.02 9.93 -31.16
N LEU A 627 21.95 10.87 -32.11
CA LEU A 627 22.88 10.95 -33.24
C LEU A 627 24.33 11.20 -32.79
N SER A 628 24.53 12.11 -31.84
CA SER A 628 25.86 12.35 -31.23
C SER A 628 26.43 11.09 -30.58
N LEU A 629 25.59 10.28 -29.93
CA LEU A 629 26.00 9.01 -29.31
C LEU A 629 26.29 7.92 -30.34
N LEU A 630 25.55 7.86 -31.46
CA LEU A 630 25.86 6.96 -32.58
C LEU A 630 27.18 7.34 -33.25
N ILE A 631 27.43 8.64 -33.49
CA ILE A 631 28.70 9.14 -34.05
C ILE A 631 29.86 8.83 -33.11
N LEU A 632 29.71 9.07 -31.80
CA LEU A 632 30.72 8.72 -30.79
C LEU A 632 31.00 7.20 -30.76
N THR A 633 29.96 6.37 -30.83
CA THR A 633 30.07 4.91 -30.89
C THR A 633 30.86 4.47 -32.12
N ALA A 634 30.53 4.99 -33.30
CA ALA A 634 31.24 4.70 -34.54
C ALA A 634 32.70 5.19 -34.50
N ALA A 635 32.96 6.39 -33.96
CA ALA A 635 34.31 6.93 -33.82
C ALA A 635 35.18 6.10 -32.85
N CYS A 636 34.64 5.68 -31.70
CA CYS A 636 35.35 4.78 -30.78
C CYS A 636 35.63 3.40 -31.41
N THR A 637 34.72 2.89 -32.23
CA THR A 637 34.91 1.64 -32.99
C THR A 637 36.05 1.78 -33.99
N ALA A 638 36.02 2.83 -34.82
CA ALA A 638 36.95 3.02 -35.94
C ALA A 638 38.34 3.56 -35.56
N LEU A 639 38.47 4.30 -34.46
CA LEU A 639 39.71 4.96 -34.05
C LEU A 639 40.43 4.29 -32.88
N LEU A 640 39.78 3.36 -32.17
CA LEU A 640 40.36 2.67 -31.00
C LEU A 640 40.22 1.15 -31.14
N THR A 641 39.02 0.62 -30.89
CA THR A 641 38.72 -0.82 -30.91
C THR A 641 37.22 -1.04 -30.70
N GLU A 642 36.68 -2.07 -31.33
CA GLU A 642 35.28 -2.52 -31.20
C GLU A 642 34.87 -2.84 -29.74
N ALA A 643 35.84 -3.12 -28.87
CA ALA A 643 35.61 -3.33 -27.44
C ALA A 643 35.31 -2.04 -26.66
N MET A 644 35.71 -0.85 -27.14
CA MET A 644 35.52 0.40 -26.39
C MET A 644 34.05 0.79 -26.20
N PRO A 645 33.17 0.75 -27.22
CA PRO A 645 31.74 0.95 -27.01
C PRO A 645 31.10 -0.10 -26.08
N ALA A 646 31.58 -1.34 -26.10
CA ALA A 646 31.07 -2.43 -25.27
C ALA A 646 31.51 -2.34 -23.80
N LEU A 647 32.62 -1.65 -23.52
CA LEU A 647 33.15 -1.38 -22.17
C LEU A 647 32.73 0.01 -21.63
N LEU A 648 31.96 0.77 -22.41
CA LEU A 648 31.39 2.07 -22.05
C LEU A 648 29.87 2.09 -22.27
N ALA A 649 29.22 0.93 -22.26
CA ALA A 649 27.81 0.78 -22.62
C ALA A 649 26.89 1.50 -21.62
N ALA A 650 27.04 1.29 -20.32
CA ALA A 650 26.25 1.93 -19.28
C ALA A 650 26.38 3.47 -19.25
N PRO A 651 27.56 4.10 -19.35
CA PRO A 651 27.65 5.56 -19.45
C PRO A 651 27.08 6.12 -20.78
N LEU A 652 27.19 5.40 -21.90
CA LEU A 652 26.53 5.78 -23.16
C LEU A 652 25.00 5.68 -23.04
N LEU A 653 24.47 4.59 -22.47
CA LEU A 653 23.03 4.40 -22.23
C LEU A 653 22.46 5.37 -21.18
N LEU A 654 23.25 5.75 -20.17
CA LEU A 654 22.89 6.80 -19.23
C LEU A 654 22.80 8.17 -19.92
N SER A 655 23.67 8.43 -20.90
CA SER A 655 23.64 9.64 -21.72
C SER A 655 22.45 9.64 -22.69
N LEU A 656 22.09 8.47 -23.24
CA LEU A 656 20.89 8.27 -24.04
C LEU A 656 19.62 8.56 -23.21
N LEU A 657 19.52 8.04 -21.98
CA LEU A 657 18.44 8.37 -21.05
C LEU A 657 18.40 9.85 -20.66
N HIS A 658 19.54 10.56 -20.66
CA HIS A 658 19.56 12.00 -20.40
C HIS A 658 19.00 12.80 -21.59
N SER A 659 19.44 12.48 -22.81
CA SER A 659 18.94 13.15 -24.03
C SER A 659 17.48 12.80 -24.35
N GLY A 660 17.05 11.58 -24.05
CA GLY A 660 15.67 11.11 -24.22
C GLY A 660 14.65 11.64 -23.21
N ARG A 661 15.04 12.47 -22.24
CA ARG A 661 14.11 13.00 -21.21
C ARG A 661 12.84 13.66 -21.77
N PRO A 662 12.87 14.48 -22.83
CA PRO A 662 11.64 15.08 -23.38
C PRO A 662 10.67 14.03 -23.94
N VAL A 663 11.21 12.99 -24.59
CA VAL A 663 10.42 11.85 -25.11
C VAL A 663 9.77 11.09 -23.96
N ILE A 664 10.51 10.85 -22.87
CA ILE A 664 9.98 10.17 -21.68
C ILE A 664 8.87 11.01 -21.02
N ALA A 665 9.06 12.32 -20.88
CA ALA A 665 8.08 13.22 -20.27
C ALA A 665 6.78 13.34 -21.10
N GLU A 666 6.88 13.62 -22.41
CA GLU A 666 5.70 13.70 -23.29
C GLU A 666 4.97 12.35 -23.37
N THR A 667 5.69 11.22 -23.33
CA THR A 667 5.07 9.89 -23.23
C THR A 667 4.37 9.68 -21.89
N GLN A 668 4.91 10.21 -20.78
CA GLN A 668 4.27 10.14 -19.47
C GLN A 668 2.97 10.97 -19.43
N GLU A 669 3.05 12.22 -19.89
CA GLU A 669 2.00 13.24 -19.79
C GLU A 669 0.86 13.06 -20.81
N GLU A 670 1.15 12.69 -22.07
CA GLU A 670 0.14 12.57 -23.13
C GLU A 670 -0.36 11.12 -23.37
N PHE A 671 0.37 10.09 -22.91
CA PHE A 671 0.09 8.69 -23.27
C PHE A 671 0.01 7.69 -22.09
N THR A 672 0.22 8.13 -20.83
CA THR A 672 0.05 7.25 -19.64
C THR A 672 -0.67 7.87 -18.44
N ALA A 673 -1.02 9.16 -18.50
CA ALA A 673 -1.87 9.84 -17.53
C ALA A 673 -3.37 9.68 -17.87
#